data_AF-A0A2S3VZK9-F1
#
_entry.id   AF-A0A2S3VZK9-F1
#
_cell.length_a   1.000
_cell.length_b   1.000
_cell.length_c   1.000
_cell.angle_alpha   90.00
_cell.angle_beta   90.00
_cell.angle_gamma   90.00
#
_symmetry.space_group_name_H-M   'P 1'
#
loop_
_entity.id
_entity.type
_entity.pdbx_description
1 polymer ?
#
loop_
_entity_poly.entity_id
_entity_poly.type
_entity_poly.pdbx_seq_one_letter_code
_entity_poly.pdbx_strand_id
1 'polypeptide(L)'
;MNKKILFFLEPVFFRGSPHELLGHFPWMTCFQNFCLENDCTFAIVTNDTLNAKWFSERGIDPSTTLFAVDPFLVLKSFDYDKSQYFEAAYGRSQRPNFLSGRLAAIRDEFAPDLVVMSVQNEIARAAFAGIPVLSIEQSPLPRFSHMFRTSFDPCGHQVGSFIETHHDTLRTRVLPPAMQRQALMLRDMIADNLRQRDDINGAAIAKFHELRRDGRIALLITQPPDYPTYEGAYKPISMESLIYSWAQQLPEGWIGIPTYYKGPQTYPSQEMEAALSLSCPQLRFLPPELAVGHSETLLLHADAMVTISSTTAMTGLLFQKPVIVTGRSPYNAWCPQDPAALATPQVLSDSEVASLLCFLTGRYSATLQELQDSSQRIGDIVRVMTQGGDPAAWFLDTAEWSLYRASRLFSFNTCIDGAWGAVKGCERKALLERLSRETDRRQELEGELAALHDRLGALENEHAQLSGQEQQGRERILALEGELAKVVALEQQARERAHALEGELAKVAALEQQARERAHALEGEHAKVVALEQQARERAHALEGEHAKVAALEQQGRERIRALEEERLGHEHYRTAAAQRISSLESENARLGQEVSGLRTAGDDLSALQGETARRLHESEKEASRYRTAFVTMESVFTSMYDMVREREMDITAKFHLSQARRNARKGMWEKAAYHYRKFLRDHPEDLRAWVQYGHALKESGDMPAATRAYCVADAIEQVKDGS
;
A
#
# COMPACT_ATOMS: atom_id res chain seq x y z
N MET A 1 18.22 24.36 -19.12
CA MET A 1 18.71 23.07 -19.68
C MET A 1 17.72 22.72 -20.77
N ASN A 2 18.09 22.69 -22.05
CA ASN A 2 17.09 22.38 -23.09
C ASN A 2 16.82 20.87 -23.12
N LYS A 3 15.95 20.41 -22.21
CA LYS A 3 15.55 19.01 -22.07
C LYS A 3 14.09 18.84 -22.44
N LYS A 4 13.75 17.70 -23.04
CA LYS A 4 12.39 17.32 -23.39
C LYS A 4 11.89 16.25 -22.44
N ILE A 5 10.88 16.57 -21.64
CA ILE A 5 10.29 15.67 -20.64
C ILE A 5 8.90 15.25 -21.11
N LEU A 6 8.69 13.93 -21.25
CA LEU A 6 7.40 13.34 -21.59
C LEU A 6 6.79 12.70 -20.34
N PHE A 7 5.62 13.14 -19.92
CA PHE A 7 4.88 12.56 -18.80
C PHE A 7 3.83 11.59 -19.33
N PHE A 8 4.00 10.31 -19.05
CA PHE A 8 3.07 9.25 -19.41
C PHE A 8 2.11 8.96 -18.26
N LEU A 9 0.82 9.08 -18.54
CA LEU A 9 -0.28 8.72 -17.66
C LEU A 9 -1.13 7.65 -18.36
N GLU A 10 -1.41 6.55 -17.66
CA GLU A 10 -2.08 5.39 -18.24
C GLU A 10 -3.35 5.80 -19.04
N PRO A 11 -3.42 5.47 -20.34
CA PRO A 11 -4.58 5.80 -21.13
C PRO A 11 -5.81 4.96 -20.79
N VAL A 12 -5.66 3.68 -20.40
CA VAL A 12 -6.79 2.77 -20.11
C VAL A 12 -7.37 3.00 -18.71
N PHE A 13 -8.70 3.13 -18.61
CA PHE A 13 -9.37 3.34 -17.33
C PHE A 13 -9.39 2.09 -16.45
N PHE A 14 -8.76 2.19 -15.29
CA PHE A 14 -8.70 1.15 -14.26
C PHE A 14 -10.02 0.91 -13.56
N ARG A 15 -10.65 1.98 -13.07
CA ARG A 15 -11.86 1.92 -12.26
C ARG A 15 -13.09 2.31 -13.07
N GLY A 16 -14.27 2.22 -12.46
CA GLY A 16 -15.53 2.70 -13.03
C GLY A 16 -15.55 4.21 -13.36
N SER A 17 -14.46 4.95 -13.11
CA SER A 17 -14.35 6.38 -13.42
C SER A 17 -12.94 6.77 -13.88
N PRO A 18 -12.81 7.60 -14.95
CA PRO A 18 -11.54 8.22 -15.34
C PRO A 18 -10.99 9.17 -14.26
N HIS A 19 -11.84 9.68 -13.37
CA HIS A 19 -11.46 10.69 -12.37
C HIS A 19 -10.48 10.18 -11.31
N GLU A 20 -10.28 8.87 -11.21
CA GLU A 20 -9.32 8.29 -10.27
C GLU A 20 -7.87 8.62 -10.66
N LEU A 21 -7.61 8.86 -11.95
CA LEU A 21 -6.28 9.24 -12.44
C LEU A 21 -5.94 10.72 -12.19
N LEU A 22 -6.91 11.52 -11.72
CA LEU A 22 -6.66 12.89 -11.27
C LEU A 22 -5.76 12.90 -10.02
N GLY A 23 -5.61 11.79 -9.30
CA GLY A 23 -4.66 11.70 -8.19
C GLY A 23 -3.21 11.96 -8.60
N HIS A 24 -2.86 11.77 -9.87
CA HIS A 24 -1.51 11.95 -10.41
C HIS A 24 -1.22 13.38 -10.90
N PHE A 25 -2.26 14.19 -11.05
CA PHE A 25 -2.20 15.56 -11.54
C PHE A 25 -1.21 16.46 -10.76
N PRO A 26 -1.13 16.39 -9.41
CA PRO A 26 -0.15 17.19 -8.69
C PRO A 26 1.30 16.93 -9.12
N TRP A 27 1.67 15.68 -9.43
CA TRP A 27 3.00 15.37 -9.94
C TRP A 27 3.24 15.99 -11.31
N MET A 28 2.26 15.87 -12.21
CA MET A 28 2.31 16.45 -13.54
C MET A 28 2.51 17.97 -13.49
N THR A 29 1.81 18.67 -12.59
CA THR A 29 2.03 20.12 -12.35
C THR A 29 3.46 20.40 -11.89
N CYS A 30 4.02 19.61 -10.97
CA CYS A 30 5.38 19.86 -10.48
C CYS A 30 6.42 19.73 -11.61
N PHE A 31 6.28 18.74 -12.49
CA PHE A 31 7.18 18.57 -13.64
C PHE A 31 6.97 19.65 -14.71
N GLN A 32 5.72 20.08 -14.97
CA GLN A 32 5.43 21.18 -15.89
C GLN A 32 6.06 22.49 -15.39
N ASN A 33 5.87 22.84 -14.11
CA ASN A 33 6.44 24.03 -13.50
C ASN A 33 7.98 24.01 -13.56
N PHE A 34 8.59 22.86 -13.23
CA PHE A 34 10.03 22.69 -13.40
C PHE A 34 10.47 22.99 -14.84
N CYS A 35 9.73 22.50 -15.85
CA CYS A 35 10.08 22.74 -17.24
C CYS A 35 9.99 24.22 -17.63
N LEU A 36 8.93 24.91 -17.20
CA LEU A 36 8.74 26.34 -17.44
C LEU A 36 9.84 27.19 -16.81
N GLU A 37 10.27 26.84 -15.59
CA GLU A 37 11.33 27.56 -14.86
C GLU A 37 12.74 27.33 -15.45
N ASN A 38 12.96 26.22 -16.15
CA ASN A 38 14.30 25.76 -16.57
C ASN A 38 14.50 25.68 -18.08
N ASP A 39 13.59 26.28 -18.87
CA ASP A 39 13.62 26.29 -20.33
C ASP A 39 13.68 24.86 -20.92
N CYS A 40 12.85 23.97 -20.37
CA CYS A 40 12.63 22.61 -20.86
C CYS A 40 11.30 22.53 -21.62
N THR A 41 11.18 21.58 -22.55
CA THR A 41 9.90 21.28 -23.21
C THR A 41 9.17 20.19 -22.46
N PHE A 42 7.87 20.38 -22.23
CA PHE A 42 7.02 19.41 -21.54
C PHE A 42 5.93 18.87 -22.46
N ALA A 43 5.70 17.56 -22.39
CA ALA A 43 4.61 16.91 -23.10
C ALA A 43 3.90 15.87 -22.22
N ILE A 44 2.64 15.60 -22.52
CA ILE A 44 1.81 14.64 -21.79
C ILE A 44 1.26 13.60 -22.77
N VAL A 45 1.31 12.32 -22.39
CA VAL A 45 0.60 11.24 -23.08
C VAL A 45 -0.48 10.69 -22.15
N THR A 46 -1.75 10.77 -22.57
CA THR A 46 -2.89 10.15 -21.86
C THR A 46 -4.13 10.08 -22.75
N ASN A 47 -5.27 9.63 -22.22
CA ASN A 47 -6.53 9.58 -22.97
C ASN A 47 -7.19 10.95 -23.15
N ASP A 48 -8.06 11.04 -24.16
CA ASP A 48 -8.79 12.27 -24.53
C ASP A 48 -9.60 12.87 -23.38
N THR A 49 -10.24 12.02 -22.57
CA THR A 49 -11.07 12.48 -21.44
C THR A 49 -10.23 13.18 -20.38
N LEU A 50 -9.08 12.61 -20.02
CA LEU A 50 -8.16 13.21 -19.05
C LEU A 50 -7.48 14.45 -19.61
N ASN A 51 -7.12 14.45 -20.90
CA ASN A 51 -6.60 15.63 -21.59
C ASN A 51 -7.59 16.81 -21.50
N ALA A 52 -8.85 16.58 -21.89
CA ALA A 52 -9.89 17.61 -21.87
C ALA A 52 -10.16 18.12 -20.44
N LYS A 53 -10.15 17.21 -19.45
CA LYS A 53 -10.38 17.59 -18.06
C LYS A 53 -9.23 18.40 -17.48
N TRP A 54 -7.99 17.97 -17.68
CA TRP A 54 -6.80 18.72 -17.30
C TRP A 54 -6.83 20.14 -17.86
N PHE A 55 -7.23 20.28 -19.14
CA PHE A 55 -7.42 21.56 -19.80
C PHE A 55 -8.43 22.46 -19.08
N SER A 56 -9.60 21.92 -18.74
CA SER A 56 -10.68 22.69 -18.12
C SER A 56 -10.42 23.14 -16.68
N GLU A 57 -9.70 22.34 -15.88
CA GLU A 57 -9.59 22.56 -14.43
C GLU A 57 -8.33 23.31 -13.99
N ARG A 58 -7.22 23.18 -14.72
CA ARG A 58 -5.90 23.63 -14.23
C ARG A 58 -5.27 24.73 -15.07
N GLY A 59 -5.75 24.96 -16.30
CA GLY A 59 -5.14 25.89 -17.24
C GLY A 59 -3.76 25.37 -17.65
N ILE A 60 -3.68 24.63 -18.75
CA ILE A 60 -2.39 24.14 -19.25
C ILE A 60 -1.62 25.34 -19.79
N ASP A 61 -0.33 25.41 -19.51
CA ASP A 61 0.56 26.29 -20.26
C ASP A 61 0.45 25.96 -21.77
N PRO A 62 0.12 26.94 -22.64
CA PRO A 62 -0.08 26.70 -24.07
C PRO A 62 1.10 26.06 -24.81
N SER A 63 2.30 26.07 -24.22
CA SER A 63 3.50 25.40 -24.75
C SER A 63 3.52 23.88 -24.53
N THR A 64 2.67 23.35 -23.64
CA THR A 64 2.64 21.91 -23.34
C THR A 64 2.06 21.12 -24.50
N THR A 65 2.82 20.17 -25.03
CA THR A 65 2.35 19.29 -26.11
C THR A 65 1.51 18.15 -25.54
N LEU A 66 0.35 17.87 -26.15
CA LEU A 66 -0.56 16.81 -25.71
C LEU A 66 -0.65 15.70 -26.77
N PHE A 67 -0.41 14.47 -26.32
CA PHE A 67 -0.56 13.28 -27.14
C PHE A 67 -1.72 12.44 -26.61
N ALA A 68 -2.84 12.51 -27.33
CA ALA A 68 -4.01 11.69 -27.07
C ALA A 68 -3.81 10.22 -27.47
N VAL A 69 -4.34 9.32 -26.64
CA VAL A 69 -4.42 7.87 -26.88
C VAL A 69 -5.84 7.39 -26.58
N ASP A 70 -6.51 6.80 -27.58
CA ASP A 70 -7.85 6.22 -27.40
C ASP A 70 -7.79 4.91 -26.58
N PRO A 71 -8.36 4.87 -25.37
CA PRO A 71 -8.33 3.68 -24.51
C PRO A 71 -9.08 2.47 -25.12
N PHE A 72 -10.09 2.70 -25.96
CA PHE A 72 -10.84 1.61 -26.58
C PHE A 72 -10.06 0.96 -27.72
N LEU A 73 -9.21 1.72 -28.43
CA LEU A 73 -8.29 1.14 -29.42
C LEU A 73 -7.16 0.35 -28.74
N VAL A 74 -6.71 0.79 -27.56
CA VAL A 74 -5.79 0.00 -26.73
C VAL A 74 -6.46 -1.32 -26.36
N LEU A 75 -7.63 -1.28 -25.71
CA LEU A 75 -8.37 -2.48 -25.26
C LEU A 75 -8.80 -3.41 -26.40
N LYS A 76 -9.08 -2.87 -27.59
CA LYS A 76 -9.36 -3.68 -28.78
C LYS A 76 -8.20 -4.63 -29.13
N SER A 77 -6.96 -4.26 -28.80
CA SER A 77 -5.79 -5.14 -29.00
C SER A 77 -5.76 -6.34 -28.03
N PHE A 78 -6.64 -6.35 -27.03
CA PHE A 78 -6.78 -7.35 -25.97
C PHE A 78 -8.22 -7.87 -25.89
N ASP A 79 -8.95 -7.90 -27.02
CA ASP A 79 -10.33 -8.38 -27.10
C ASP A 79 -11.31 -7.69 -26.12
N TYR A 80 -11.02 -6.45 -25.76
CA TYR A 80 -11.71 -5.67 -24.72
C TYR A 80 -11.64 -6.26 -23.31
N ASP A 81 -10.75 -7.24 -23.08
CA ASP A 81 -10.43 -7.81 -21.79
C ASP A 81 -9.36 -6.97 -21.08
N LYS A 82 -9.80 -6.26 -20.04
CA LYS A 82 -8.91 -5.42 -19.23
C LYS A 82 -7.86 -6.24 -18.47
N SER A 83 -8.21 -7.43 -17.99
CA SER A 83 -7.28 -8.27 -17.23
C SER A 83 -6.12 -8.71 -18.13
N GLN A 84 -6.39 -9.06 -19.39
CA GLN A 84 -5.33 -9.36 -20.37
C GLN A 84 -4.45 -8.14 -20.67
N TYR A 85 -5.05 -6.95 -20.79
CA TYR A 85 -4.28 -5.72 -20.95
C TYR A 85 -3.34 -5.49 -19.75
N PHE A 86 -3.84 -5.60 -18.52
CA PHE A 86 -3.03 -5.35 -17.33
C PHE A 86 -1.98 -6.42 -17.09
N GLU A 87 -2.28 -7.68 -17.40
CA GLU A 87 -1.26 -8.73 -17.40
C GLU A 87 -0.11 -8.39 -18.35
N ALA A 88 -0.41 -7.79 -19.52
CA ALA A 88 0.61 -7.32 -20.45
C ALA A 88 1.32 -6.04 -19.99
N ALA A 89 0.59 -5.07 -19.42
CA ALA A 89 1.15 -3.80 -18.94
C ALA A 89 2.07 -3.98 -17.72
N TYR A 90 1.83 -4.98 -16.87
CA TYR A 90 2.67 -5.29 -15.70
C TYR A 90 3.52 -6.55 -15.86
N GLY A 91 3.33 -7.28 -16.96
CA GLY A 91 4.12 -8.44 -17.34
C GLY A 91 5.13 -8.13 -18.42
N ARG A 92 5.86 -9.16 -18.86
CA ARG A 92 6.87 -9.03 -19.92
C ARG A 92 6.31 -9.38 -21.30
N SER A 93 5.00 -9.22 -21.51
CA SER A 93 4.38 -9.56 -22.79
C SER A 93 4.80 -8.55 -23.85
N GLN A 94 5.45 -9.02 -24.91
CA GLN A 94 5.92 -8.19 -26.03
C GLN A 94 5.02 -8.27 -27.26
N ARG A 95 3.76 -8.67 -27.10
CA ARG A 95 2.85 -8.79 -28.25
C ARG A 95 2.60 -7.39 -28.83
N PRO A 96 2.86 -7.18 -30.15
CA PRO A 96 2.56 -5.90 -30.79
C PRO A 96 1.09 -5.53 -30.57
N ASN A 97 0.85 -4.29 -30.19
CA ASN A 97 -0.48 -3.78 -29.89
C ASN A 97 -0.59 -2.29 -30.26
N PHE A 98 -1.81 -1.77 -30.31
CA PHE A 98 -2.06 -0.37 -30.69
C PHE A 98 -1.25 0.63 -29.85
N LEU A 99 -1.20 0.43 -28.53
CA LEU A 99 -0.49 1.33 -27.61
C LEU A 99 1.01 1.38 -27.95
N SER A 100 1.66 0.23 -28.14
CA SER A 100 3.08 0.17 -28.50
C SER A 100 3.40 0.95 -29.78
N GLY A 101 2.57 0.82 -30.82
CA GLY A 101 2.73 1.54 -32.08
C GLY A 101 2.52 3.05 -31.93
N ARG A 102 1.50 3.46 -31.16
CA ARG A 102 1.24 4.88 -30.90
C ARG A 102 2.36 5.54 -30.09
N LEU A 103 2.88 4.86 -29.06
CA LEU A 103 3.97 5.37 -28.24
C LEU A 103 5.29 5.45 -29.01
N ALA A 104 5.58 4.51 -29.92
CA ALA A 104 6.72 4.60 -30.81
C ALA A 104 6.63 5.83 -31.74
N ALA A 105 5.45 6.12 -32.30
CA ALA A 105 5.25 7.33 -33.10
C ALA A 105 5.46 8.61 -32.27
N ILE A 106 4.97 8.66 -31.04
CA ILE A 106 5.18 9.80 -30.12
C ILE A 106 6.66 9.96 -29.76
N ARG A 107 7.36 8.85 -29.53
CA ARG A 107 8.82 8.86 -29.29
C ARG A 107 9.55 9.53 -30.46
N ASP A 108 9.20 9.15 -31.69
CA ASP A 108 9.87 9.65 -32.89
C ASP A 108 9.48 11.13 -33.17
N GLU A 109 8.23 11.53 -32.86
CA GLU A 109 7.73 12.90 -33.02
C GLU A 109 8.30 13.88 -31.98
N PHE A 110 8.27 13.51 -30.69
CA PHE A 110 8.69 14.39 -29.59
C PHE A 110 10.19 14.29 -29.29
N ALA A 111 10.77 13.09 -29.41
CA ALA A 111 12.14 12.74 -29.04
C ALA A 111 12.49 13.12 -27.58
N PRO A 112 11.85 12.49 -26.57
CA PRO A 112 12.10 12.85 -25.16
C PRO A 112 13.52 12.49 -24.70
N ASP A 113 14.08 13.35 -23.83
CA ASP A 113 15.29 13.05 -23.05
C ASP A 113 14.97 12.18 -21.82
N LEU A 114 13.76 12.31 -21.29
CA LEU A 114 13.27 11.62 -20.11
C LEU A 114 11.78 11.31 -20.26
N VAL A 115 11.38 10.09 -19.93
CA VAL A 115 9.98 9.70 -19.77
C VAL A 115 9.67 9.52 -18.29
N VAL A 116 8.66 10.24 -17.80
CA VAL A 116 8.17 10.10 -16.41
C VAL A 116 6.86 9.32 -16.45
N MET A 117 6.74 8.27 -15.64
CA MET A 117 5.56 7.40 -15.62
C MET A 117 4.95 7.40 -14.22
N SER A 118 3.70 7.82 -14.08
CA SER A 118 2.98 7.71 -12.79
C SER A 118 2.34 6.34 -12.56
N VAL A 119 2.34 5.51 -13.60
CA VAL A 119 1.90 4.10 -13.56
C VAL A 119 2.89 3.32 -14.41
N GLN A 120 3.48 2.27 -13.85
CA GLN A 120 4.36 1.36 -14.57
C GLN A 120 3.58 0.64 -15.67
N ASN A 121 4.12 0.70 -16.88
CA ASN A 121 3.56 0.06 -18.05
C ASN A 121 4.72 -0.45 -18.93
N GLU A 122 4.89 -1.76 -19.00
CA GLU A 122 5.98 -2.41 -19.73
C GLU A 122 5.84 -2.25 -21.25
N ILE A 123 4.62 -2.05 -21.76
CA ILE A 123 4.40 -1.70 -23.18
C ILE A 123 5.00 -0.32 -23.47
N ALA A 124 4.76 0.65 -22.59
CA ALA A 124 5.32 2.00 -22.72
C ALA A 124 6.85 2.00 -22.54
N ARG A 125 7.35 1.30 -21.52
CA ARG A 125 8.79 1.14 -21.30
C ARG A 125 9.49 0.54 -22.52
N ALA A 126 8.91 -0.48 -23.15
CA ALA A 126 9.45 -1.07 -24.37
C ALA A 126 9.41 -0.09 -25.55
N ALA A 127 8.33 0.68 -25.72
CA ALA A 127 8.22 1.69 -26.78
C ALA A 127 9.29 2.79 -26.65
N PHE A 128 9.64 3.17 -25.41
CA PHE A 128 10.69 4.15 -25.09
C PHE A 128 12.06 3.52 -24.79
N ALA A 129 12.33 2.30 -25.25
CA ALA A 129 13.62 1.65 -25.04
C ALA A 129 14.79 2.53 -25.50
N GLY A 130 15.82 2.64 -24.66
CA GLY A 130 16.98 3.51 -24.88
C GLY A 130 16.82 4.94 -24.35
N ILE A 131 15.62 5.32 -23.91
CA ILE A 131 15.36 6.61 -23.24
C ILE A 131 15.24 6.34 -21.73
N PRO A 132 15.87 7.14 -20.86
CA PRO A 132 15.69 7.04 -19.42
C PRO A 132 14.21 7.12 -19.04
N VAL A 133 13.76 6.18 -18.21
CA VAL A 133 12.40 6.12 -17.67
C VAL A 133 12.46 6.32 -16.16
N LEU A 134 11.71 7.28 -15.66
CA LEU A 134 11.53 7.53 -14.23
C LEU A 134 10.10 7.16 -13.84
N SER A 135 9.95 6.12 -13.02
CA SER A 135 8.68 5.78 -12.41
C SER A 135 8.44 6.61 -11.15
N ILE A 136 7.23 7.13 -10.98
CA ILE A 136 6.81 7.84 -9.77
C ILE A 136 5.52 7.26 -9.23
N GLU A 137 5.40 7.20 -7.92
CA GLU A 137 4.22 6.67 -7.23
C GLU A 137 4.15 7.23 -5.80
N GLN A 138 3.05 6.99 -5.10
CA GLN A 138 3.01 7.17 -3.67
C GLN A 138 4.08 6.30 -3.00
N SER A 139 4.99 6.93 -2.26
CA SER A 139 6.13 6.28 -1.60
C SER A 139 5.66 5.13 -0.70
N PRO A 140 6.35 3.98 -0.68
CA PRO A 140 6.00 2.83 0.14
C PRO A 140 6.30 3.03 1.64
N LEU A 141 6.25 4.28 2.12
CA LEU A 141 6.38 4.61 3.53
C LEU A 141 5.01 4.56 4.22
N PRO A 142 4.95 4.16 5.50
CA PRO A 142 3.71 4.05 6.27
C PRO A 142 2.77 5.26 6.13
N ARG A 143 1.52 5.04 5.70
CA ARG A 143 0.57 6.05 5.18
C ARG A 143 -0.27 6.77 6.24
N PHE A 144 -0.12 6.42 7.51
CA PHE A 144 -0.92 6.98 8.61
C PHE A 144 -0.91 8.52 8.73
N SER A 145 0.07 9.26 8.20
CA SER A 145 0.10 10.74 8.33
C SER A 145 -0.73 11.53 7.31
N HIS A 146 -1.47 10.87 6.40
CA HIS A 146 -2.18 11.48 5.25
C HIS A 146 -1.30 12.33 4.31
N MET A 147 0.01 12.38 4.54
CA MET A 147 0.90 13.13 3.67
C MET A 147 1.16 12.36 2.39
N PHE A 148 0.86 13.03 1.28
CA PHE A 148 1.21 12.52 -0.04
C PHE A 148 2.71 12.64 -0.23
N ARG A 149 3.38 11.50 -0.28
CA ARG A 149 4.81 11.36 -0.52
C ARG A 149 5.02 10.68 -1.86
N THR A 150 5.95 11.19 -2.64
CA THR A 150 6.32 10.66 -3.94
C THR A 150 7.58 9.83 -3.79
N SER A 151 7.61 8.61 -4.32
CA SER A 151 8.85 7.89 -4.61
C SER A 151 9.27 8.10 -6.06
N PHE A 152 10.58 8.07 -6.29
CA PHE A 152 11.22 8.20 -7.59
C PHE A 152 12.05 6.95 -7.85
N ASP A 153 11.63 6.13 -8.81
CA ASP A 153 12.26 4.85 -9.09
C ASP A 153 12.75 4.80 -10.55
N PRO A 154 14.08 4.72 -10.79
CA PRO A 154 14.63 4.67 -12.14
C PRO A 154 14.47 3.29 -12.81
N CYS A 155 14.06 2.26 -12.05
CA CYS A 155 13.92 0.89 -12.51
C CYS A 155 12.45 0.51 -12.72
N GLY A 156 11.49 1.06 -11.96
CA GLY A 156 10.06 0.71 -12.00
C GLY A 156 9.46 0.77 -10.60
N HIS A 157 8.16 0.96 -10.42
CA HIS A 157 7.61 1.10 -9.05
C HIS A 157 6.73 -0.07 -8.58
N GLN A 158 6.39 -1.02 -9.46
CA GLN A 158 5.61 -2.21 -9.13
C GLN A 158 6.42 -3.50 -9.31
N VAL A 159 7.05 -3.73 -10.45
CA VAL A 159 7.83 -4.96 -10.72
C VAL A 159 9.15 -4.58 -11.35
N GLY A 160 10.23 -5.27 -11.00
CA GLY A 160 11.58 -4.86 -11.37
C GLY A 160 11.96 -3.51 -10.78
N SER A 161 11.37 -3.16 -9.64
CA SER A 161 11.64 -1.88 -8.99
C SER A 161 13.07 -1.75 -8.47
N PHE A 162 13.49 -0.55 -8.11
CA PHE A 162 14.79 -0.35 -7.48
C PHE A 162 14.91 -1.15 -6.18
N ILE A 163 13.85 -1.12 -5.36
CA ILE A 163 13.77 -1.86 -4.09
C ILE A 163 13.94 -3.36 -4.31
N GLU A 164 13.38 -3.89 -5.40
CA GLU A 164 13.44 -5.32 -5.74
C GLU A 164 14.80 -5.70 -6.36
N THR A 165 15.24 -4.95 -7.38
CA THR A 165 16.44 -5.26 -8.17
C THR A 165 17.74 -5.00 -7.41
N HIS A 166 17.72 -4.10 -6.44
CA HIS A 166 18.89 -3.74 -5.61
C HIS A 166 18.74 -4.21 -4.16
N HIS A 167 17.85 -5.18 -3.88
CA HIS A 167 17.60 -5.67 -2.52
C HIS A 167 18.86 -6.18 -1.82
N ASP A 168 19.75 -6.90 -2.52
CA ASP A 168 21.02 -7.36 -1.96
C ASP A 168 21.90 -6.18 -1.53
N THR A 169 22.08 -5.19 -2.41
CA THR A 169 22.84 -3.98 -2.08
C THR A 169 22.24 -3.25 -0.88
N LEU A 170 20.91 -3.14 -0.81
CA LEU A 170 20.21 -2.52 0.31
C LEU A 170 20.40 -3.33 1.61
N ARG A 171 20.37 -4.66 1.56
CA ARG A 171 20.56 -5.54 2.74
C ARG A 171 21.98 -5.53 3.27
N THR A 172 22.96 -5.63 2.37
CA THR A 172 24.38 -5.75 2.76
C THR A 172 25.06 -4.42 3.01
N ARG A 173 24.35 -3.30 2.81
CA ARG A 173 24.92 -1.98 3.01
C ARG A 173 25.25 -1.73 4.47
N VAL A 174 26.50 -1.35 4.71
CA VAL A 174 26.96 -0.91 6.03
C VAL A 174 26.72 0.59 6.18
N LEU A 175 25.93 0.97 7.17
CA LEU A 175 25.74 2.36 7.55
C LEU A 175 26.72 2.76 8.66
N PRO A 176 27.12 4.04 8.76
CA PRO A 176 27.81 4.54 9.95
C PRO A 176 26.99 4.26 11.22
N PRO A 177 27.59 3.85 12.35
CA PRO A 177 26.84 3.46 13.56
C PRO A 177 25.89 4.55 14.09
N ALA A 178 26.27 5.84 13.94
CA ALA A 178 25.40 6.96 14.31
C ALA A 178 24.15 7.06 13.42
N MET A 179 24.32 6.87 12.10
CA MET A 179 23.23 6.89 11.13
C MET A 179 22.29 5.70 11.35
N GLN A 180 22.83 4.51 11.61
CA GLN A 180 22.04 3.33 11.95
C GLN A 180 21.16 3.56 13.18
N ARG A 181 21.73 4.09 14.28
CA ARG A 181 20.96 4.43 15.49
C ARG A 181 19.86 5.45 15.20
N GLN A 182 20.14 6.47 14.40
CA GLN A 182 19.16 7.49 14.02
C GLN A 182 18.04 6.91 13.15
N ALA A 183 18.33 5.99 12.24
CA ALA A 183 17.32 5.32 11.44
C ALA A 183 16.41 4.44 12.31
N LEU A 184 16.97 3.68 13.25
CA LEU A 184 16.17 2.90 14.20
C LEU A 184 15.32 3.80 15.11
N MET A 185 15.87 4.93 15.57
CA MET A 185 15.09 5.95 16.29
C MET A 185 13.93 6.48 15.43
N LEU A 186 14.13 6.72 14.13
CA LEU A 186 13.06 7.11 13.23
C LEU A 186 11.97 6.03 13.12
N ARG A 187 12.35 4.75 13.00
CA ARG A 187 11.41 3.62 13.01
C ARG A 187 10.56 3.63 14.28
N ASP A 188 11.18 3.84 15.43
CA ASP A 188 10.48 3.85 16.72
C ASP A 188 9.52 5.05 16.81
N MET A 189 9.93 6.23 16.34
CA MET A 189 9.05 7.41 16.23
C MET A 189 7.83 7.16 15.33
N ILE A 190 8.02 6.45 14.22
CA ILE A 190 6.93 6.04 13.31
C ILE A 190 5.97 5.09 14.04
N ALA A 191 6.50 4.08 14.75
CA ALA A 191 5.69 3.13 15.52
C ALA A 191 4.90 3.85 16.65
N ASP A 192 5.53 4.77 17.36
CA ASP A 192 4.88 5.51 18.44
C ASP A 192 3.83 6.48 17.90
N ASN A 193 4.04 7.11 16.74
CA ASN A 193 2.99 7.92 16.12
C ASN A 193 1.77 7.09 15.70
N LEU A 194 2.00 5.87 15.19
CA LEU A 194 0.93 4.93 14.89
C LEU A 194 0.13 4.57 16.14
N ARG A 195 0.80 4.25 17.25
CA ARG A 195 0.16 4.00 18.56
C ARG A 195 -0.57 5.23 19.11
N GLN A 196 -0.06 6.44 18.91
CA GLN A 196 -0.74 7.64 19.43
C GLN A 196 -2.04 7.95 18.68
N ARG A 197 -2.19 7.47 17.45
CA ARG A 197 -3.46 7.56 16.71
C ARG A 197 -4.49 6.53 17.20
N ASP A 198 -4.20 5.79 18.28
CA ASP A 198 -5.05 4.74 18.86
C ASP A 198 -6.36 5.24 19.48
N ASP A 199 -6.53 6.53 19.77
CA ASP A 199 -7.79 7.04 20.33
C ASP A 199 -9.00 6.78 19.40
N ILE A 200 -8.76 6.67 18.09
CA ILE A 200 -9.79 6.31 17.10
C ILE A 200 -9.89 4.78 16.92
N ASN A 201 -8.84 4.02 17.29
CA ASN A 201 -8.69 2.59 16.99
C ASN A 201 -8.77 1.66 18.21
N GLY A 202 -8.93 2.20 19.43
CA GLY A 202 -8.87 1.43 20.68
C GLY A 202 -9.86 0.26 20.71
N ALA A 203 -11.04 0.42 20.10
CA ALA A 203 -12.02 -0.65 19.94
C ALA A 203 -11.51 -1.77 19.02
N ALA A 204 -10.88 -1.43 17.89
CA ALA A 204 -10.30 -2.40 16.96
C ALA A 204 -9.16 -3.17 17.63
N ILE A 205 -8.27 -2.49 18.35
CA ILE A 205 -7.15 -3.10 19.07
C ILE A 205 -7.65 -4.00 20.20
N ALA A 206 -8.64 -3.55 20.99
CA ALA A 206 -9.23 -4.36 22.05
C ALA A 206 -9.86 -5.64 21.49
N LYS A 207 -10.64 -5.54 20.40
CA LYS A 207 -11.24 -6.70 19.75
C LYS A 207 -10.19 -7.62 19.12
N PHE A 208 -9.15 -7.05 18.54
CA PHE A 208 -8.02 -7.78 17.98
C PHE A 208 -7.29 -8.60 19.07
N HIS A 209 -7.07 -8.02 20.26
CA HIS A 209 -6.48 -8.71 21.40
C HIS A 209 -7.38 -9.81 21.98
N GLU A 210 -8.70 -9.66 21.91
CA GLU A 210 -9.65 -10.72 22.26
C GLU A 210 -9.45 -11.93 21.35
N LEU A 211 -9.42 -11.71 20.02
CA LEU A 211 -9.22 -12.76 19.01
C LEU A 211 -7.83 -13.42 19.11
N ARG A 212 -6.82 -12.68 19.57
CA ARG A 212 -5.45 -13.15 19.76
C ARG A 212 -5.31 -14.25 20.82
N ARG A 213 -6.29 -14.40 21.71
CA ARG A 213 -6.24 -15.42 22.78
C ARG A 213 -6.22 -16.85 22.24
N ASP A 214 -6.73 -17.04 21.02
CA ASP A 214 -6.90 -18.35 20.40
C ASP A 214 -5.66 -18.79 19.58
N GLY A 215 -4.70 -17.90 19.33
CA GLY A 215 -3.53 -18.22 18.50
C GLY A 215 -2.74 -17.02 17.99
N ARG A 216 -1.72 -17.29 17.18
CA ARG A 216 -0.93 -16.24 16.53
C ARG A 216 -1.73 -15.61 15.40
N ILE A 217 -1.66 -14.30 15.23
CA ILE A 217 -2.45 -13.60 14.21
C ILE A 217 -1.61 -13.26 12.99
N ALA A 218 -2.06 -13.72 11.83
CA ALA A 218 -1.68 -13.20 10.53
C ALA A 218 -2.76 -12.21 10.04
N LEU A 219 -2.39 -10.96 9.81
CA LEU A 219 -3.26 -10.00 9.13
C LEU A 219 -3.32 -10.32 7.64
N LEU A 220 -4.52 -10.53 7.11
CA LEU A 220 -4.76 -10.77 5.70
C LEU A 220 -5.13 -9.45 5.02
N ILE A 221 -4.12 -8.70 4.59
CA ILE A 221 -4.29 -7.33 4.11
C ILE A 221 -4.68 -7.33 2.63
N THR A 222 -5.94 -6.99 2.38
CA THR A 222 -6.53 -6.95 1.05
C THR A 222 -6.26 -5.63 0.32
N GLN A 223 -6.49 -5.63 -0.99
CA GLN A 223 -6.46 -4.46 -1.87
C GLN A 223 -7.73 -4.46 -2.72
N PRO A 224 -8.19 -3.32 -3.24
CA PRO A 224 -9.37 -3.31 -4.09
C PRO A 224 -9.13 -4.16 -5.36
N PRO A 225 -10.09 -5.02 -5.73
CA PRO A 225 -9.92 -5.95 -6.84
C PRO A 225 -9.83 -5.25 -8.21
N ASP A 226 -10.31 -4.02 -8.30
CA ASP A 226 -10.28 -3.15 -9.48
C ASP A 226 -9.02 -2.27 -9.58
N TYR A 227 -8.03 -2.49 -8.69
CA TYR A 227 -6.75 -1.80 -8.79
C TYR A 227 -5.87 -2.48 -9.84
N PRO A 228 -5.13 -1.71 -10.66
CA PRO A 228 -4.19 -2.29 -11.61
C PRO A 228 -3.10 -3.14 -10.96
N THR A 229 -2.71 -2.80 -9.73
CA THR A 229 -1.76 -3.62 -8.96
C THR A 229 -2.37 -4.93 -8.47
N TYR A 230 -3.70 -5.04 -8.43
CA TYR A 230 -4.40 -6.29 -8.16
C TYR A 230 -4.53 -7.09 -9.46
N GLU A 231 -5.17 -6.52 -10.48
CA GLU A 231 -5.46 -7.21 -11.75
C GLU A 231 -4.20 -7.52 -12.57
N GLY A 232 -3.25 -6.57 -12.61
CA GLY A 232 -2.01 -6.68 -13.35
C GLY A 232 -0.91 -7.39 -12.58
N ALA A 233 -0.87 -7.28 -11.26
CA ALA A 233 0.17 -7.92 -10.46
C ALA A 233 -0.24 -9.28 -9.87
N TYR A 234 -1.52 -9.65 -9.96
CA TYR A 234 -2.07 -10.91 -9.45
C TYR A 234 -3.09 -11.54 -10.41
N LYS A 235 -3.72 -12.64 -9.99
CA LYS A 235 -4.77 -13.32 -10.75
C LYS A 235 -6.13 -12.68 -10.47
N PRO A 236 -7.04 -12.61 -11.45
CA PRO A 236 -8.43 -12.17 -11.22
C PRO A 236 -9.17 -13.25 -10.41
N ILE A 237 -9.09 -13.14 -9.08
CA ILE A 237 -9.77 -13.98 -8.11
C ILE A 237 -10.73 -13.11 -7.29
N SER A 238 -11.85 -13.67 -6.82
CA SER A 238 -12.73 -12.94 -5.90
C SER A 238 -12.06 -12.72 -4.54
N MET A 239 -12.48 -11.69 -3.81
CA MET A 239 -11.93 -11.36 -2.50
C MET A 239 -12.10 -12.50 -1.50
N GLU A 240 -13.26 -13.13 -1.51
CA GLU A 240 -13.62 -14.26 -0.63
C GLU A 240 -12.71 -15.46 -0.92
N SER A 241 -12.53 -15.77 -2.20
CA SER A 241 -11.70 -16.88 -2.64
C SER A 241 -10.23 -16.65 -2.31
N LEU A 242 -9.76 -15.40 -2.39
CA LEU A 242 -8.42 -15.00 -1.96
C LEU A 242 -8.22 -15.20 -0.46
N ILE A 243 -9.10 -14.62 0.37
CA ILE A 243 -9.03 -14.71 1.83
C ILE A 243 -9.08 -16.17 2.28
N TYR A 244 -10.00 -16.94 1.71
CA TYR A 244 -10.12 -18.37 1.98
C TYR A 244 -8.84 -19.12 1.59
N SER A 245 -8.30 -18.88 0.40
CA SER A 245 -7.07 -19.50 -0.08
C SER A 245 -5.86 -19.21 0.83
N TRP A 246 -5.70 -17.96 1.29
CA TRP A 246 -4.64 -17.61 2.22
C TRP A 246 -4.82 -18.31 3.57
N ALA A 247 -6.04 -18.31 4.11
CA ALA A 247 -6.31 -18.92 5.40
C ALA A 247 -6.04 -20.42 5.42
N GLN A 248 -6.41 -21.14 4.37
CA GLN A 248 -6.14 -22.58 4.22
C GLN A 248 -4.64 -22.92 4.19
N GLN A 249 -3.79 -21.97 3.85
CA GLN A 249 -2.33 -22.15 3.79
C GLN A 249 -1.63 -21.68 5.07
N LEU A 250 -2.35 -21.09 6.03
CA LEU A 250 -1.75 -20.67 7.29
C LEU A 250 -1.30 -21.90 8.11
N PRO A 251 -0.14 -21.83 8.78
CA PRO A 251 0.31 -22.93 9.63
C PRO A 251 -0.68 -23.21 10.78
N GLU A 252 -0.59 -24.41 11.36
CA GLU A 252 -1.40 -24.77 12.51
C GLU A 252 -1.21 -23.78 13.69
N GLY A 253 -2.30 -23.43 14.38
CA GLY A 253 -2.30 -22.46 15.48
C GLY A 253 -2.26 -20.98 15.05
N TRP A 254 -2.26 -20.71 13.74
CA TRP A 254 -2.43 -19.36 13.22
C TRP A 254 -3.88 -19.02 12.91
N ILE A 255 -4.20 -17.75 13.11
CA ILE A 255 -5.51 -17.14 12.87
C ILE A 255 -5.33 -16.08 11.79
N GLY A 256 -6.12 -16.16 10.73
CA GLY A 256 -6.21 -15.14 9.70
C GLY A 256 -7.25 -14.09 10.06
N ILE A 257 -6.86 -12.82 10.11
CA ILE A 257 -7.78 -11.69 10.29
C ILE A 257 -7.70 -10.78 9.06
N PRO A 258 -8.73 -10.75 8.20
CA PRO A 258 -8.72 -9.87 7.05
C PRO A 258 -8.94 -8.41 7.44
N THR A 259 -8.23 -7.52 6.76
CA THR A 259 -8.45 -6.09 6.80
C THR A 259 -8.64 -5.55 5.39
N TYR A 260 -9.44 -4.50 5.29
CA TYR A 260 -9.99 -4.05 4.02
C TYR A 260 -9.54 -2.64 3.66
N TYR A 261 -9.38 -2.39 2.37
CA TYR A 261 -9.15 -1.04 1.87
C TYR A 261 -10.42 -0.18 2.01
N LYS A 262 -10.26 1.13 2.22
CA LYS A 262 -11.40 2.05 2.30
C LYS A 262 -11.98 2.31 0.91
N GLY A 263 -13.14 1.73 0.61
CA GLY A 263 -13.85 1.95 -0.66
C GLY A 263 -15.14 1.13 -0.75
N PRO A 264 -16.03 1.44 -1.69
CA PRO A 264 -17.18 0.58 -1.99
C PRO A 264 -16.69 -0.78 -2.52
N GLN A 265 -17.37 -1.87 -2.14
CA GLN A 265 -17.13 -3.23 -2.64
C GLN A 265 -15.73 -3.81 -2.37
N THR A 266 -15.02 -3.33 -1.35
CA THR A 266 -13.68 -3.83 -0.99
C THR A 266 -13.68 -4.95 0.06
N TYR A 267 -14.86 -5.37 0.54
CA TYR A 267 -15.00 -6.40 1.56
C TYR A 267 -16.25 -7.27 1.35
N PRO A 268 -16.22 -8.55 1.76
CA PRO A 268 -17.37 -9.45 1.67
C PRO A 268 -18.57 -8.97 2.50
N SER A 269 -19.78 -9.44 2.17
CA SER A 269 -20.95 -9.21 3.03
C SER A 269 -20.81 -9.92 4.38
N GLN A 270 -21.51 -9.47 5.42
CA GLN A 270 -21.50 -10.13 6.74
C GLN A 270 -21.93 -11.60 6.66
N GLU A 271 -22.91 -11.91 5.80
CA GLU A 271 -23.35 -13.30 5.53
C GLU A 271 -22.21 -14.14 4.93
N MET A 272 -21.42 -13.54 4.03
CA MET A 272 -20.27 -14.21 3.43
C MET A 272 -19.13 -14.39 4.43
N GLU A 273 -18.83 -13.39 5.27
CA GLU A 273 -17.84 -13.52 6.36
C GLU A 273 -18.23 -14.63 7.35
N ALA A 274 -19.52 -14.75 7.68
CA ALA A 274 -20.04 -15.84 8.50
C ALA A 274 -19.84 -17.20 7.81
N ALA A 275 -20.15 -17.31 6.52
CA ALA A 275 -19.94 -18.52 5.74
C ALA A 275 -18.45 -18.92 5.65
N LEU A 276 -17.55 -17.95 5.46
CA LEU A 276 -16.10 -18.15 5.45
C LEU A 276 -15.60 -18.61 6.82
N SER A 277 -16.08 -18.01 7.91
CA SER A 277 -15.73 -18.40 9.29
C SER A 277 -16.14 -19.83 9.61
N LEU A 278 -17.33 -20.25 9.16
CA LEU A 278 -17.82 -21.62 9.33
C LEU A 278 -17.00 -22.63 8.51
N SER A 279 -16.57 -22.24 7.30
CA SER A 279 -15.84 -23.10 6.38
C SER A 279 -14.34 -23.17 6.68
N CYS A 280 -13.78 -22.17 7.35
CA CYS A 280 -12.37 -22.08 7.72
C CYS A 280 -12.26 -21.59 9.17
N PRO A 281 -12.18 -22.51 10.16
CA PRO A 281 -12.09 -22.15 11.58
C PRO A 281 -10.85 -21.36 11.99
N GLN A 282 -9.88 -21.14 11.09
CA GLN A 282 -8.74 -20.25 11.31
C GLN A 282 -9.05 -18.78 10.96
N LEU A 283 -10.15 -18.51 10.25
CA LEU A 283 -10.56 -17.14 9.95
C LEU A 283 -11.35 -16.53 11.11
N ARG A 284 -11.00 -15.30 11.46
CA ARG A 284 -11.76 -14.45 12.38
C ARG A 284 -11.93 -13.08 11.75
N PHE A 285 -13.11 -12.50 11.90
CA PHE A 285 -13.43 -11.21 11.31
C PHE A 285 -13.59 -10.17 12.43
N LEU A 286 -13.01 -8.99 12.20
CA LEU A 286 -13.37 -7.81 12.98
C LEU A 286 -14.69 -7.25 12.40
N PRO A 287 -15.48 -6.53 13.21
CA PRO A 287 -16.57 -5.72 12.69
C PRO A 287 -16.08 -4.85 11.51
N PRO A 288 -16.86 -4.68 10.42
CA PRO A 288 -16.42 -3.96 9.22
C PRO A 288 -15.85 -2.56 9.51
N GLU A 289 -16.46 -1.82 10.43
CA GLU A 289 -16.01 -0.50 10.88
C GLU A 289 -14.64 -0.50 11.57
N LEU A 290 -14.18 -1.66 12.05
CA LEU A 290 -12.88 -1.87 12.69
C LEU A 290 -11.86 -2.53 11.74
N ALA A 291 -12.32 -3.19 10.66
CA ALA A 291 -11.47 -3.86 9.67
C ALA A 291 -11.03 -2.93 8.52
N VAL A 292 -11.82 -1.90 8.19
CA VAL A 292 -11.61 -1.05 7.01
C VAL A 292 -10.64 0.09 7.30
N GLY A 293 -9.50 0.13 6.59
CA GLY A 293 -8.55 1.25 6.65
C GLY A 293 -7.62 1.25 7.85
N HIS A 294 -7.61 0.20 8.67
CA HIS A 294 -6.84 0.10 9.92
C HIS A 294 -5.63 -0.83 9.85
N SER A 295 -5.26 -1.33 8.66
CA SER A 295 -4.22 -2.35 8.48
C SER A 295 -2.88 -1.98 9.11
N GLU A 296 -2.38 -0.75 8.92
CA GLU A 296 -1.07 -0.32 9.45
C GLU A 296 -1.04 -0.24 10.98
N THR A 297 -2.12 0.25 11.59
CA THR A 297 -2.23 0.32 13.06
C THR A 297 -2.30 -1.08 13.65
N LEU A 298 -3.18 -1.94 13.12
CA LEU A 298 -3.34 -3.31 13.60
C LEU A 298 -2.08 -4.15 13.39
N LEU A 299 -1.26 -3.83 12.38
CA LEU A 299 -0.01 -4.55 12.11
C LEU A 299 1.00 -4.48 13.26
N LEU A 300 0.98 -3.41 14.07
CA LEU A 300 1.81 -3.34 15.27
C LEU A 300 1.46 -4.44 16.28
N HIS A 301 0.18 -4.83 16.33
CA HIS A 301 -0.38 -5.82 17.25
C HIS A 301 -0.41 -7.24 16.67
N ALA A 302 -0.23 -7.40 15.35
CA ALA A 302 -0.20 -8.68 14.67
C ALA A 302 1.16 -9.40 14.80
N ASP A 303 1.16 -10.73 14.62
CA ASP A 303 2.38 -11.54 14.60
C ASP A 303 3.03 -11.58 13.22
N ALA A 304 2.22 -11.49 12.16
CA ALA A 304 2.65 -11.48 10.77
C ALA A 304 1.58 -10.85 9.86
N MET A 305 1.87 -10.75 8.56
CA MET A 305 0.90 -10.37 7.55
C MET A 305 1.04 -11.14 6.25
N VAL A 306 -0.07 -11.25 5.52
CA VAL A 306 -0.17 -11.75 4.15
C VAL A 306 -0.83 -10.66 3.31
N THR A 307 -0.28 -10.37 2.13
CA THR A 307 -0.89 -9.42 1.19
C THR A 307 -0.59 -9.83 -0.26
N ILE A 308 -1.23 -9.19 -1.23
CA ILE A 308 -0.91 -9.37 -2.66
C ILE A 308 0.34 -8.53 -3.00
N SER A 309 0.19 -7.22 -2.95
CA SER A 309 1.20 -6.24 -3.37
C SER A 309 1.09 -4.92 -2.59
N SER A 310 0.35 -4.91 -1.47
CA SER A 310 0.05 -3.70 -0.72
C SER A 310 1.31 -3.04 -0.18
N THR A 311 1.36 -1.71 -0.18
CA THR A 311 2.49 -0.96 0.41
C THR A 311 2.61 -1.16 1.92
N THR A 312 1.58 -1.70 2.58
CA THR A 312 1.67 -2.17 3.99
C THR A 312 2.73 -3.25 4.19
N ALA A 313 3.11 -4.00 3.14
CA ALA A 313 4.23 -4.93 3.21
C ALA A 313 5.53 -4.23 3.65
N MET A 314 5.78 -3.01 3.17
CA MET A 314 6.94 -2.23 3.60
C MET A 314 6.84 -1.83 5.07
N THR A 315 5.65 -1.45 5.55
CA THR A 315 5.41 -1.20 6.99
C THR A 315 5.74 -2.45 7.83
N GLY A 316 5.34 -3.64 7.36
CA GLY A 316 5.68 -4.91 8.01
C GLY A 316 7.18 -5.17 8.04
N LEU A 317 7.88 -4.98 6.93
CA LEU A 317 9.34 -5.13 6.83
C LEU A 317 10.07 -4.17 7.78
N LEU A 318 9.66 -2.89 7.82
CA LEU A 318 10.26 -1.88 8.69
C LEU A 318 10.03 -2.17 10.18
N PHE A 319 8.92 -2.80 10.55
CA PHE A 319 8.63 -3.25 11.91
C PHE A 319 9.06 -4.69 12.19
N GLN A 320 9.88 -5.27 11.32
CA GLN A 320 10.46 -6.61 11.47
C GLN A 320 9.38 -7.67 11.73
N LYS A 321 8.22 -7.51 11.08
CA LYS A 321 7.16 -8.53 11.05
C LYS A 321 7.49 -9.53 9.94
N PRO A 322 7.13 -10.82 10.09
CA PRO A 322 7.07 -11.74 8.98
C PRO A 322 6.02 -11.24 7.98
N VAL A 323 6.43 -11.06 6.72
CA VAL A 323 5.57 -10.55 5.65
C VAL A 323 5.53 -11.57 4.52
N ILE A 324 4.33 -11.96 4.10
CA ILE A 324 4.09 -12.79 2.92
C ILE A 324 3.47 -11.93 1.82
N VAL A 325 4.02 -12.04 0.62
CA VAL A 325 3.60 -11.25 -0.55
C VAL A 325 3.29 -12.19 -1.69
N THR A 326 2.00 -12.42 -1.93
CA THR A 326 1.52 -13.47 -2.84
C THR A 326 1.44 -13.03 -4.31
N GLY A 327 1.43 -11.72 -4.58
CA GLY A 327 1.43 -11.16 -5.93
C GLY A 327 2.77 -10.56 -6.34
N ARG A 328 2.82 -10.06 -7.57
CA ARG A 328 3.98 -9.35 -8.11
C ARG A 328 4.06 -7.96 -7.49
N SER A 329 5.19 -7.59 -6.94
CA SER A 329 5.40 -6.30 -6.27
C SER A 329 6.90 -6.04 -6.03
N PRO A 330 7.27 -4.83 -5.58
CA PRO A 330 8.65 -4.50 -5.20
C PRO A 330 9.21 -5.37 -4.06
N TYR A 331 8.34 -6.08 -3.35
CA TYR A 331 8.65 -6.79 -2.12
C TYR A 331 8.94 -8.28 -2.34
N ASN A 332 8.78 -8.82 -3.56
CA ASN A 332 8.99 -10.26 -3.80
C ASN A 332 10.41 -10.74 -3.50
N ALA A 333 11.43 -9.88 -3.68
CA ALA A 333 12.80 -10.21 -3.30
C ALA A 333 13.05 -10.21 -1.78
N TRP A 334 12.11 -9.64 -1.01
CA TRP A 334 12.21 -9.45 0.44
C TRP A 334 11.38 -10.46 1.23
N CYS A 335 10.34 -11.01 0.61
CA CYS A 335 9.27 -11.75 1.28
C CYS A 335 9.01 -13.09 0.58
N PRO A 336 8.70 -14.17 1.33
CA PRO A 336 8.14 -15.37 0.73
C PRO A 336 6.79 -15.10 0.06
N GLN A 337 6.41 -15.97 -0.88
CA GLN A 337 5.12 -15.91 -1.56
C GLN A 337 4.07 -16.87 -0.99
N ASP A 338 4.49 -17.88 -0.23
CA ASP A 338 3.62 -18.92 0.33
C ASP A 338 3.24 -18.58 1.79
N PRO A 339 1.95 -18.43 2.12
CA PRO A 339 1.51 -18.23 3.51
C PRO A 339 2.00 -19.31 4.49
N ALA A 340 2.25 -20.55 4.03
CA ALA A 340 2.80 -21.62 4.86
C ALA A 340 4.21 -21.29 5.40
N ALA A 341 4.94 -20.38 4.74
CA ALA A 341 6.27 -19.94 5.18
C ALA A 341 6.23 -19.19 6.54
N LEU A 342 5.06 -18.79 7.04
CA LEU A 342 4.91 -18.25 8.39
C LEU A 342 5.32 -19.24 9.50
N ALA A 343 5.44 -20.54 9.20
CA ALA A 343 6.01 -21.53 10.10
C ALA A 343 7.49 -21.28 10.42
N THR A 344 8.24 -20.69 9.48
CA THR A 344 9.66 -20.34 9.61
C THR A 344 9.85 -18.86 9.28
N PRO A 345 9.42 -17.95 10.17
CA PRO A 345 9.32 -16.53 9.88
C PRO A 345 10.69 -15.94 9.56
N GLN A 346 10.79 -15.26 8.41
CA GLN A 346 11.94 -14.45 8.05
C GLN A 346 11.61 -12.98 8.33
N VAL A 347 12.49 -12.31 9.06
CA VAL A 347 12.38 -10.88 9.40
C VAL A 347 13.70 -10.20 9.12
N LEU A 348 13.66 -8.90 8.84
CA LEU A 348 14.86 -8.11 8.65
C LEU A 348 15.59 -7.90 9.98
N SER A 349 16.92 -7.88 9.94
CA SER A 349 17.76 -7.41 11.05
C SER A 349 17.69 -5.90 11.22
N ASP A 350 18.10 -5.39 12.37
CA ASP A 350 18.17 -3.95 12.64
C ASP A 350 19.04 -3.19 11.62
N SER A 351 20.13 -3.81 11.13
CA SER A 351 20.99 -3.21 10.11
C SER A 351 20.27 -3.09 8.76
N GLU A 352 19.55 -4.13 8.35
CA GLU A 352 18.78 -4.14 7.11
C GLU A 352 17.64 -3.13 7.16
N VAL A 353 16.90 -3.07 8.29
CA VAL A 353 15.84 -2.06 8.50
C VAL A 353 16.40 -0.65 8.43
N ALA A 354 17.51 -0.38 9.12
CA ALA A 354 18.14 0.94 9.10
C ALA A 354 18.58 1.33 7.69
N SER A 355 19.22 0.42 6.95
CA SER A 355 19.62 0.64 5.56
C SER A 355 18.43 0.95 4.64
N LEU A 356 17.41 0.10 4.70
CA LEU A 356 16.19 0.27 3.90
C LEU A 356 15.48 1.58 4.23
N LEU A 357 15.36 1.93 5.51
CA LEU A 357 14.73 3.17 5.93
C LEU A 357 15.53 4.40 5.51
N CYS A 358 16.87 4.37 5.60
CA CYS A 358 17.73 5.43 5.10
C CYS A 358 17.58 5.65 3.59
N PHE A 359 17.49 4.57 2.82
CA PHE A 359 17.22 4.63 1.39
C PHE A 359 15.85 5.27 1.10
N LEU A 360 14.79 4.71 1.68
CA LEU A 360 13.41 5.16 1.46
C LEU A 360 13.20 6.62 1.85
N THR A 361 13.89 7.11 2.88
CA THR A 361 13.75 8.47 3.40
C THR A 361 14.83 9.43 2.92
N GLY A 362 15.74 8.98 2.06
CA GLY A 362 16.82 9.76 1.47
C GLY A 362 16.45 10.38 0.13
N ARG A 363 17.16 9.99 -0.93
CA ARG A 363 16.93 10.50 -2.29
C ARG A 363 15.72 9.86 -2.99
N TYR A 364 15.26 8.70 -2.51
CA TYR A 364 14.17 7.95 -3.11
C TYR A 364 12.79 8.60 -2.95
N SER A 365 12.55 9.30 -1.83
CA SER A 365 11.24 9.92 -1.55
C SER A 365 11.31 11.44 -1.42
N ALA A 366 10.19 12.12 -1.68
CA ALA A 366 9.96 13.53 -1.33
C ALA A 366 8.50 13.74 -0.92
N THR A 367 8.21 14.80 -0.16
CA THR A 367 6.81 15.22 0.03
C THR A 367 6.29 15.96 -1.21
N LEU A 368 4.99 15.92 -1.48
CA LEU A 368 4.43 16.73 -2.57
C LEU A 368 4.69 18.23 -2.37
N GLN A 369 4.61 18.70 -1.12
CA GLN A 369 4.91 20.09 -0.77
C GLN A 369 6.35 20.47 -1.15
N GLU A 370 7.33 19.62 -0.86
CA GLU A 370 8.73 19.84 -1.26
C GLU A 370 8.90 19.98 -2.78
N LEU A 371 8.15 19.19 -3.56
CA LEU A 371 8.17 19.25 -5.02
C LEU A 371 7.47 20.50 -5.58
N GLN A 372 6.50 21.04 -4.84
CA GLN A 372 5.77 22.26 -5.21
C GLN A 372 6.54 23.52 -4.83
N ASP A 373 7.22 23.51 -3.68
CA ASP A 373 7.95 24.67 -3.15
C ASP A 373 9.29 24.88 -3.85
N SER A 374 9.88 23.82 -4.42
CA SER A 374 11.18 23.88 -5.06
C SER A 374 11.31 22.93 -6.24
N SER A 375 11.66 23.49 -7.39
CA SER A 375 11.98 22.73 -8.60
C SER A 375 13.37 22.09 -8.55
N GLN A 376 14.18 22.38 -7.53
CA GLN A 376 15.54 21.87 -7.41
C GLN A 376 15.60 20.35 -7.28
N ARG A 377 14.69 19.74 -6.51
CA ARG A 377 14.64 18.28 -6.35
C ARG A 377 14.35 17.57 -7.67
N ILE A 378 13.40 18.10 -8.45
CA ILE A 378 13.09 17.58 -9.78
C ILE A 378 14.28 17.80 -10.72
N GLY A 379 14.91 18.97 -10.67
CA GLY A 379 16.10 19.29 -11.47
C GLY A 379 17.27 18.35 -11.22
N ASP A 380 17.54 18.00 -9.96
CA ASP A 380 18.58 17.04 -9.61
C ASP A 380 18.28 15.64 -10.16
N ILE A 381 17.03 15.19 -10.08
CA ILE A 381 16.58 13.90 -10.64
C ILE A 381 16.70 13.91 -12.16
N VAL A 382 16.18 14.94 -12.84
CA VAL A 382 16.27 15.08 -14.31
C VAL A 382 17.73 15.09 -14.76
N ARG A 383 18.60 15.81 -14.03
CA ARG A 383 20.03 15.87 -14.31
C ARG A 383 20.67 14.48 -14.24
N VAL A 384 20.45 13.76 -13.15
CA VAL A 384 21.01 12.41 -12.94
C VAL A 384 20.50 11.42 -13.96
N MET A 385 19.20 11.46 -14.28
CA MET A 385 18.59 10.55 -15.25
C MET A 385 19.06 10.80 -16.69
N THR A 386 19.43 12.04 -17.05
CA THR A 386 19.70 12.41 -18.46
C THR A 386 21.16 12.66 -18.82
N GLN A 387 22.07 12.80 -17.85
CA GLN A 387 23.48 13.16 -18.11
C GLN A 387 24.46 11.96 -18.10
N GLY A 388 23.97 10.72 -18.16
CA GLY A 388 24.81 9.53 -18.36
C GLY A 388 25.62 9.06 -17.14
N GLY A 389 25.24 9.50 -15.93
CA GLY A 389 25.74 8.91 -14.68
C GLY A 389 25.02 7.60 -14.34
N ASP A 390 25.43 6.94 -13.26
CA ASP A 390 24.71 5.81 -12.67
C ASP A 390 23.60 6.34 -11.74
N PRO A 391 22.30 6.29 -12.14
CA PRO A 391 21.22 6.74 -11.26
C PRO A 391 21.17 5.91 -9.97
N ALA A 392 21.54 4.63 -10.02
CA ALA A 392 21.52 3.76 -8.85
C ALA A 392 22.47 4.26 -7.77
N ALA A 393 23.70 4.63 -8.13
CA ALA A 393 24.65 5.25 -7.21
C ALA A 393 24.09 6.52 -6.57
N TRP A 394 23.39 7.37 -7.34
CA TRP A 394 22.81 8.61 -6.81
C TRP A 394 21.67 8.35 -5.82
N PHE A 395 20.75 7.42 -6.13
CA PHE A 395 19.63 7.05 -5.25
C PHE A 395 20.11 6.31 -3.99
N LEU A 396 21.18 5.53 -4.12
CA LEU A 396 21.81 4.86 -2.99
C LEU A 396 22.60 5.83 -2.13
N ASP A 397 23.11 6.95 -2.62
CA ASP A 397 23.92 7.86 -1.80
C ASP A 397 23.15 8.41 -0.56
N THR A 398 23.74 8.20 0.63
CA THR A 398 23.20 8.63 1.93
C THR A 398 23.98 9.81 2.53
N ALA A 399 24.88 10.45 1.79
CA ALA A 399 25.70 11.55 2.30
C ALA A 399 24.87 12.73 2.84
N GLU A 400 23.71 13.00 2.22
CA GLU A 400 22.77 14.04 2.65
C GLU A 400 21.66 13.53 3.59
N TRP A 401 21.71 12.25 3.99
CA TRP A 401 20.69 11.69 4.87
C TRP A 401 20.88 12.22 6.29
N SER A 402 19.79 12.64 6.90
CA SER A 402 19.73 12.99 8.33
C SER A 402 18.36 12.65 8.89
N LEU A 403 18.30 12.37 10.20
CA LEU A 403 17.04 12.19 10.91
C LEU A 403 16.07 13.35 10.69
N TYR A 404 16.58 14.59 10.72
CA TYR A 404 15.78 15.80 10.46
C TYR A 404 15.12 15.75 9.09
N ARG A 405 15.88 15.55 8.01
CA ARG A 405 15.32 15.48 6.66
C ARG A 405 14.32 14.32 6.51
N ALA A 406 14.68 13.14 7.01
CA ALA A 406 13.85 11.94 6.93
C ALA A 406 12.50 12.12 7.66
N SER A 407 12.52 12.75 8.84
CA SER A 407 11.33 12.99 9.66
C SER A 407 10.30 13.94 9.02
N ARG A 408 10.74 14.84 8.14
CA ARG A 408 9.85 15.75 7.40
C ARG A 408 8.89 14.97 6.49
N LEU A 409 9.25 13.77 6.06
CA LEU A 409 8.35 12.89 5.29
C LEU A 409 7.15 12.41 6.13
N PHE A 410 7.24 12.48 7.47
CA PHE A 410 6.18 12.05 8.39
C PHE A 410 5.49 13.22 9.09
N SER A 411 5.90 14.47 8.82
CA SER A 411 5.37 15.66 9.50
C SER A 411 5.60 15.67 11.00
N PHE A 412 6.73 15.12 11.46
CA PHE A 412 7.16 15.21 12.86
C PHE A 412 7.67 16.61 13.25
N ASN A 413 7.38 17.65 12.46
CA ASN A 413 7.94 19.01 12.59
C ASN A 413 7.68 19.65 13.97
N THR A 414 6.61 19.27 14.67
CA THR A 414 6.36 19.75 16.04
C THR A 414 7.22 19.08 17.10
N CYS A 415 7.80 17.91 16.82
CA CYS A 415 8.64 17.19 17.76
C CYS A 415 10.11 17.60 17.66
N ILE A 416 10.61 18.00 16.49
CA ILE A 416 12.06 18.05 16.22
C ILE A 416 12.69 19.42 16.46
N ASP A 417 12.00 20.52 16.13
CA ASP A 417 12.47 21.87 16.45
C ASP A 417 12.39 22.17 17.96
N GLY A 418 11.75 21.28 18.73
CA GLY A 418 11.81 21.24 20.18
C GLY A 418 12.52 20.00 20.77
N ALA A 419 13.01 19.02 19.99
CA ALA A 419 13.29 17.65 20.45
C ALA A 419 14.38 17.48 21.52
N TRP A 420 15.29 18.43 21.71
CA TRP A 420 16.21 18.35 22.86
C TRP A 420 15.62 18.96 24.14
N GLY A 421 14.52 19.73 24.05
CA GLY A 421 13.77 20.31 25.17
C GLY A 421 12.35 19.75 25.39
N ALA A 422 11.72 19.14 24.37
CA ALA A 422 10.31 18.75 24.32
C ALA A 422 10.06 17.24 24.29
N VAL A 423 11.13 16.43 24.18
CA VAL A 423 11.10 15.05 24.69
C VAL A 423 10.81 15.09 26.20
N LYS A 424 11.27 16.13 26.91
CA LYS A 424 10.80 16.49 28.28
C LYS A 424 9.44 17.19 28.33
N GLY A 425 8.60 17.12 27.30
CA GLY A 425 7.28 17.76 27.26
C GLY A 425 6.16 16.72 27.27
N CYS A 426 6.17 15.84 26.27
CA CYS A 426 5.23 14.72 26.20
C CYS A 426 5.62 13.58 27.14
N GLU A 427 6.91 13.25 27.27
CA GLU A 427 7.32 12.32 28.33
C GLU A 427 7.20 12.97 29.70
N ARG A 428 7.36 14.29 29.86
CA ARG A 428 7.10 14.95 31.16
C ARG A 428 5.63 15.02 31.48
N LYS A 429 4.72 15.21 30.52
CA LYS A 429 3.28 15.15 30.80
C LYS A 429 2.88 13.72 31.15
N ALA A 430 3.34 12.73 30.40
CA ALA A 430 3.11 11.31 30.71
C ALA A 430 3.80 10.89 32.03
N LEU A 431 5.02 11.35 32.32
CA LEU A 431 5.74 11.13 33.58
C LEU A 431 5.13 11.93 34.71
N LEU A 432 4.60 13.14 34.52
CA LEU A 432 3.90 13.90 35.55
C LEU A 432 2.53 13.30 35.84
N GLU A 433 1.84 12.74 34.84
CA GLU A 433 0.61 11.98 35.04
C GLU A 433 0.88 10.62 35.69
N ARG A 434 2.02 9.98 35.39
CA ARG A 434 2.46 8.74 36.04
C ARG A 434 2.99 9.00 37.45
N LEU A 435 3.76 10.07 37.64
CA LEU A 435 4.27 10.53 38.93
C LEU A 435 3.14 11.07 39.79
N SER A 436 2.13 11.75 39.23
CA SER A 436 0.91 12.15 39.94
C SER A 436 0.17 10.91 40.39
N ARG A 437 -0.08 9.93 39.51
CA ARG A 437 -0.69 8.65 39.89
C ARG A 437 0.10 7.89 40.95
N GLU A 438 1.43 7.87 40.85
CA GLU A 438 2.30 7.25 41.87
C GLU A 438 2.38 8.08 43.16
N THR A 439 2.20 9.40 43.10
CA THR A 439 2.16 10.28 44.28
C THR A 439 0.82 10.14 44.99
N ASP A 440 -0.29 10.05 44.25
CA ASP A 440 -1.62 9.77 44.77
C ASP A 440 -1.64 8.37 45.42
N ARG A 441 -1.05 7.38 44.75
CA ARG A 441 -0.89 6.02 45.29
C ARG A 441 0.04 5.97 46.50
N ARG A 442 1.09 6.78 46.51
CA ARG A 442 1.97 6.94 47.68
C ARG A 442 1.24 7.62 48.84
N GLN A 443 0.38 8.60 48.59
CA GLN A 443 -0.45 9.21 49.64
C GLN A 443 -1.49 8.24 50.19
N GLU A 444 -2.10 7.40 49.35
CA GLU A 444 -2.95 6.29 49.81
C GLU A 444 -2.15 5.31 50.69
N LEU A 445 -0.98 4.87 50.23
CA LEU A 445 -0.11 3.97 50.99
C LEU A 445 0.43 4.61 52.27
N GLU A 446 0.74 5.90 52.29
CA GLU A 446 1.14 6.65 53.49
C GLU A 446 -0.03 6.80 54.46
N GLY A 447 -1.26 6.94 53.96
CA GLY A 447 -2.49 6.88 54.75
C GLY A 447 -2.74 5.50 55.36
N GLU A 448 -2.54 4.43 54.60
CA GLU A 448 -2.58 3.05 55.09
C GLU A 448 -1.46 2.76 56.11
N LEU A 449 -0.26 3.29 55.88
CA LEU A 449 0.88 3.15 56.80
C LEU A 449 0.66 3.92 58.10
N ALA A 450 0.00 5.08 58.05
CA ALA A 450 -0.41 5.83 59.24
C ALA A 450 -1.47 5.06 60.04
N ALA A 451 -2.47 4.49 59.36
CA ALA A 451 -3.46 3.63 59.99
C ALA A 451 -2.83 2.36 60.61
N LEU A 452 -1.81 1.79 59.98
CA LEU A 452 -1.03 0.68 60.54
C LEU A 452 -0.17 1.11 61.74
N HIS A 453 0.42 2.31 61.74
CA HIS A 453 1.15 2.85 62.89
C HIS A 453 0.23 3.11 64.08
N ASP A 454 -0.96 3.67 63.86
CA ASP A 454 -1.96 3.84 64.93
C ASP A 454 -2.37 2.49 65.53
N ARG A 455 -2.50 1.47 64.66
CA ARG A 455 -2.82 0.10 65.07
C ARG A 455 -1.66 -0.57 65.80
N LEU A 456 -0.42 -0.30 65.41
CA LEU A 456 0.80 -0.73 66.10
C LEU A 456 0.89 -0.07 67.48
N GLY A 457 0.64 1.23 67.59
CA GLY A 457 0.60 1.95 68.87
C GLY A 457 -0.51 1.44 69.80
N ALA A 458 -1.66 1.03 69.25
CA ALA A 458 -2.70 0.35 70.02
C ALA A 458 -2.21 -1.01 70.55
N LEU A 459 -1.51 -1.80 69.72
CA LEU A 459 -0.91 -3.08 70.10
C LEU A 459 0.26 -2.93 71.10
N GLU A 460 1.06 -1.86 70.99
CA GLU A 460 2.14 -1.56 71.93
C GLU A 460 1.59 -1.16 73.31
N ASN A 461 0.48 -0.42 73.36
CA ASN A 461 -0.22 -0.15 74.61
C ASN A 461 -0.83 -1.41 75.22
N GLU A 462 -1.36 -2.31 74.40
CA GLU A 462 -1.87 -3.62 74.83
C GLU A 462 -0.71 -4.51 75.35
N HIS A 463 0.45 -4.46 74.68
CA HIS A 463 1.67 -5.13 75.12
C HIS A 463 2.23 -4.54 76.43
N ALA A 464 2.16 -3.22 76.62
CA ALA A 464 2.54 -2.58 77.88
C ALA A 464 1.61 -2.99 79.04
N GLN A 465 0.30 -3.17 78.78
CA GLN A 465 -0.63 -3.74 79.76
C GLN A 465 -0.28 -5.20 80.11
N LEU A 466 0.08 -6.02 79.11
CA LEU A 466 0.50 -7.41 79.30
C LEU A 466 1.85 -7.51 80.04
N SER A 467 2.80 -6.62 79.75
CA SER A 467 4.10 -6.52 80.45
C SER A 467 3.91 -6.10 81.91
N GLY A 468 2.93 -5.24 82.21
CA GLY A 468 2.54 -4.93 83.59
C GLY A 468 2.00 -6.15 84.36
N GLN A 469 1.26 -7.04 83.70
CA GLN A 469 0.82 -8.32 84.28
C GLN A 469 1.97 -9.31 84.47
N GLU A 470 2.96 -9.31 83.57
CA GLU A 470 4.18 -10.12 83.68
C GLU A 470 5.08 -9.66 84.84
N GLN A 471 5.23 -8.35 85.04
CA GLN A 471 5.96 -7.76 86.17
C GLN A 471 5.34 -8.17 87.52
N GLN A 472 4.01 -8.19 87.60
CA GLN A 472 3.26 -8.69 88.77
C GLN A 472 3.45 -10.20 88.99
N GLY A 473 3.70 -10.96 87.92
CA GLY A 473 4.12 -12.37 87.97
C GLY A 473 5.55 -12.56 88.45
N ARG A 474 6.47 -11.67 88.06
CA ARG A 474 7.89 -11.70 88.50
C ARG A 474 8.05 -11.34 89.98
N GLU A 475 7.23 -10.45 90.53
CA GLU A 475 7.21 -10.16 91.98
C GLU A 475 6.78 -11.38 92.83
N ARG A 476 5.92 -12.25 92.29
CA ARG A 476 5.58 -13.55 92.92
C ARG A 476 6.74 -14.56 92.88
N ILE A 477 7.62 -14.46 91.88
CA ILE A 477 8.80 -15.32 91.74
C ILE A 477 9.92 -14.86 92.69
N LEU A 478 10.13 -13.55 92.86
CA LEU A 478 11.07 -12.99 93.84
C LEU A 478 10.74 -13.37 95.30
N ALA A 479 9.47 -13.59 95.62
CA ALA A 479 9.06 -14.14 96.93
C ALA A 479 9.49 -15.60 97.14
N LEU A 480 9.69 -16.37 96.06
CA LEU A 480 10.19 -17.76 96.10
C LEU A 480 11.73 -17.81 96.16
N GLU A 481 12.43 -16.80 95.63
CA GLU A 481 13.90 -16.71 95.66
C GLU A 481 14.47 -16.40 97.05
N GLY A 482 13.67 -15.84 97.97
CA GLY A 482 14.05 -15.64 99.38
C GLY A 482 14.30 -16.95 100.16
N GLU A 483 13.72 -18.07 99.71
CA GLU A 483 13.99 -19.40 100.28
C GLU A 483 15.34 -19.97 99.81
N LEU A 484 15.84 -19.54 98.63
CA LEU A 484 17.11 -20.01 98.05
C LEU A 484 18.35 -19.36 98.71
N ALA A 485 18.19 -18.19 99.33
CA ALA A 485 19.27 -17.46 100.00
C ALA A 485 19.87 -18.17 101.23
N LYS A 486 19.16 -19.15 101.81
CA LYS A 486 19.69 -19.99 102.91
C LYS A 486 20.75 -20.98 102.43
N VAL A 487 20.79 -21.32 101.14
CA VAL A 487 21.73 -22.30 100.56
C VAL A 487 23.09 -21.66 100.27
N VAL A 488 23.12 -20.38 99.94
CA VAL A 488 24.36 -19.65 99.54
C VAL A 488 25.27 -19.32 100.73
N ALA A 489 24.75 -19.29 101.97
CA ALA A 489 25.54 -19.04 103.18
C ALA A 489 26.59 -20.14 103.46
N LEU A 490 26.39 -21.36 102.94
CA LEU A 490 27.34 -22.48 103.09
C LEU A 490 28.53 -22.39 102.11
N GLU A 491 28.42 -21.63 101.02
CA GLU A 491 29.46 -21.52 99.99
C GLU A 491 30.58 -20.52 100.36
N GLN A 492 30.27 -19.53 101.21
CA GLN A 492 31.23 -18.48 101.58
C GLN A 492 32.39 -19.02 102.44
N GLN A 493 32.16 -20.07 103.22
CA GLN A 493 33.17 -20.71 104.07
C GLN A 493 34.26 -21.45 103.28
N ALA A 494 34.01 -21.78 102.00
CA ALA A 494 34.99 -22.45 101.14
C ALA A 494 36.00 -21.46 100.50
N ARG A 495 35.66 -20.17 100.42
CA ARG A 495 36.47 -19.16 99.71
C ARG A 495 37.67 -18.64 100.51
N GLU A 496 37.63 -18.72 101.83
CA GLU A 496 38.71 -18.22 102.70
C GLU A 496 40.01 -19.07 102.61
N ARG A 497 39.93 -20.33 102.16
CA ARG A 497 41.13 -21.17 101.90
C ARG A 497 41.85 -20.85 100.59
N ALA A 498 41.27 -20.05 99.70
CA ALA A 498 41.83 -19.77 98.37
C ALA A 498 42.89 -18.65 98.37
N HIS A 499 42.87 -17.74 99.35
CA HIS A 499 43.80 -16.59 99.41
C HIS A 499 45.26 -16.94 99.70
N ALA A 500 45.55 -18.16 100.18
CA ALA A 500 46.93 -18.59 100.42
C ALA A 500 47.69 -19.00 99.13
N LEU A 501 47.02 -19.10 97.98
CA LEU A 501 47.60 -19.48 96.68
C LEU A 501 47.95 -18.28 95.76
N GLU A 502 47.57 -17.05 96.13
CA GLU A 502 47.77 -15.84 95.29
C GLU A 502 49.25 -15.41 95.17
N GLY A 503 50.13 -15.89 96.04
CA GLY A 503 51.58 -15.60 95.98
C GLY A 503 52.33 -16.33 94.85
N GLU A 504 51.84 -17.50 94.42
CA GLU A 504 52.44 -18.27 93.32
C GLU A 504 51.84 -17.90 91.93
N LEU A 505 50.68 -17.26 91.91
CA LEU A 505 49.98 -16.83 90.68
C LEU A 505 50.65 -15.63 89.98
N ALA A 506 51.43 -14.81 90.69
CA ALA A 506 52.16 -13.69 90.11
C ALA A 506 53.31 -14.14 89.17
N LYS A 507 53.87 -15.34 89.38
CA LYS A 507 54.90 -15.92 88.49
C LYS A 507 54.30 -16.62 87.27
N VAL A 508 53.08 -17.14 87.38
CA VAL A 508 52.34 -17.77 86.26
C VAL A 508 51.79 -16.71 85.30
N ALA A 509 51.34 -15.56 85.79
CA ALA A 509 50.81 -14.48 84.95
C ALA A 509 51.85 -13.91 83.95
N ALA A 510 53.12 -13.85 84.34
CA ALA A 510 54.21 -13.38 83.46
C ALA A 510 54.55 -14.40 82.35
N LEU A 511 54.42 -15.70 82.63
CA LEU A 511 54.61 -16.77 81.63
C LEU A 511 53.38 -16.95 80.73
N GLU A 512 52.18 -16.71 81.25
CA GLU A 512 50.94 -16.74 80.46
C GLU A 512 50.83 -15.59 79.46
N GLN A 513 51.28 -14.39 79.80
CA GLN A 513 51.26 -13.27 78.84
C GLN A 513 52.21 -13.53 77.65
N GLN A 514 53.38 -14.12 77.91
CA GLN A 514 54.31 -14.54 76.86
C GLN A 514 53.80 -15.73 76.02
N ALA A 515 52.98 -16.61 76.61
CA ALA A 515 52.31 -17.69 75.90
C ALA A 515 51.11 -17.22 75.06
N ARG A 516 50.33 -16.23 75.55
CA ARG A 516 49.19 -15.63 74.82
C ARG A 516 49.64 -14.82 73.61
N GLU A 517 50.75 -14.11 73.69
CA GLU A 517 51.33 -13.38 72.55
C GLU A 517 51.86 -14.34 71.46
N ARG A 518 52.44 -15.48 71.85
CA ARG A 518 52.83 -16.54 70.89
C ARG A 518 51.63 -17.31 70.33
N ALA A 519 50.57 -17.53 71.12
CA ALA A 519 49.34 -18.17 70.68
C ALA A 519 48.55 -17.30 69.69
N HIS A 520 48.45 -15.99 69.91
CA HIS A 520 47.80 -15.08 68.95
C HIS A 520 48.57 -14.94 67.64
N ALA A 521 49.91 -14.95 67.68
CA ALA A 521 50.73 -14.97 66.47
C ALA A 521 50.56 -16.28 65.67
N LEU A 522 50.38 -17.42 66.36
CA LEU A 522 50.10 -18.72 65.75
C LEU A 522 48.65 -18.84 65.25
N GLU A 523 47.66 -18.27 65.94
CA GLU A 523 46.26 -18.21 65.47
C GLU A 523 46.11 -17.35 64.22
N GLY A 524 46.85 -16.23 64.12
CA GLY A 524 46.86 -15.40 62.92
C GLY A 524 47.45 -16.11 61.70
N GLU A 525 48.50 -16.92 61.89
CA GLU A 525 49.07 -17.75 60.82
C GLU A 525 48.20 -18.99 60.53
N HIS A 526 47.58 -19.60 61.53
CA HIS A 526 46.66 -20.73 61.34
C HIS A 526 45.39 -20.30 60.60
N ALA A 527 44.83 -19.12 60.90
CA ALA A 527 43.71 -18.55 60.18
C ALA A 527 44.04 -18.26 58.70
N LYS A 528 45.28 -17.82 58.39
CA LYS A 528 45.74 -17.68 57.00
C LYS A 528 45.88 -19.02 56.30
N VAL A 529 46.42 -20.04 56.97
CA VAL A 529 46.55 -21.39 56.40
C VAL A 529 45.17 -22.02 56.15
N VAL A 530 44.24 -21.90 57.10
CA VAL A 530 42.86 -22.39 56.94
C VAL A 530 42.11 -21.64 55.84
N ALA A 531 42.29 -20.31 55.72
CA ALA A 531 41.72 -19.53 54.63
C ALA A 531 42.32 -19.91 53.26
N LEU A 532 43.62 -20.18 53.18
CA LEU A 532 44.28 -20.66 51.97
C LEU A 532 43.85 -22.09 51.60
N GLU A 533 43.66 -22.98 52.58
CA GLU A 533 43.13 -24.33 52.35
C GLU A 533 41.66 -24.32 51.91
N GLN A 534 40.83 -23.46 52.50
CA GLN A 534 39.44 -23.24 52.08
C GLN A 534 39.40 -22.68 50.65
N GLN A 535 40.22 -21.68 50.33
CA GLN A 535 40.33 -21.12 48.99
C GLN A 535 40.86 -22.15 47.96
N ALA A 536 41.78 -23.03 48.37
CA ALA A 536 42.27 -24.11 47.52
C ALA A 536 41.18 -25.18 47.26
N ARG A 537 40.37 -25.52 48.27
CA ARG A 537 39.22 -26.43 48.13
C ARG A 537 38.13 -25.85 47.24
N GLU A 538 37.80 -24.57 47.39
CA GLU A 538 36.84 -23.87 46.54
C GLU A 538 37.31 -23.78 45.08
N ARG A 539 38.62 -23.52 44.86
CA ARG A 539 39.22 -23.57 43.52
C ARG A 539 39.21 -24.97 42.92
N ALA A 540 39.47 -26.00 43.70
CA ALA A 540 39.40 -27.39 43.24
C ALA A 540 37.96 -27.78 42.84
N HIS A 541 36.97 -27.39 43.64
CA HIS A 541 35.56 -27.65 43.35
C HIS A 541 35.06 -26.86 42.12
N ALA A 542 35.53 -25.62 41.94
CA ALA A 542 35.25 -24.82 40.76
C ALA A 542 35.89 -25.42 39.50
N LEU A 543 37.12 -25.96 39.61
CA LEU A 543 37.80 -26.66 38.52
C LEU A 543 37.08 -27.97 38.15
N GLU A 544 36.56 -28.74 39.11
CA GLU A 544 35.73 -29.91 38.83
C GLU A 544 34.43 -29.54 38.10
N GLY A 545 33.79 -28.43 38.48
CA GLY A 545 32.61 -27.90 37.78
C GLY A 545 32.93 -27.46 36.34
N GLU A 546 34.07 -26.83 36.11
CA GLU A 546 34.52 -26.46 34.77
C GLU A 546 34.93 -27.68 33.93
N HIS A 547 35.57 -28.69 34.52
CA HIS A 547 35.85 -29.96 33.84
C HIS A 547 34.57 -30.70 33.43
N ALA A 548 33.53 -30.68 34.27
CA ALA A 548 32.22 -31.24 33.93
C ALA A 548 31.54 -30.48 32.77
N LYS A 549 31.67 -29.15 32.72
CA LYS A 549 31.18 -28.33 31.58
C LYS A 549 31.93 -28.62 30.29
N VAL A 550 33.26 -28.76 30.35
CA VAL A 550 34.07 -29.10 29.18
C VAL A 550 33.69 -30.48 28.65
N ALA A 551 33.52 -31.48 29.53
CA ALA A 551 33.07 -32.82 29.13
C ALA A 551 31.66 -32.80 28.49
N ALA A 552 30.73 -31.99 29.03
CA ALA A 552 29.40 -31.82 28.45
C ALA A 552 29.44 -31.14 27.06
N LEU A 553 30.30 -30.12 26.89
CA LEU A 553 30.50 -29.44 25.60
C LEU A 553 31.16 -30.37 24.56
N GLU A 554 32.09 -31.23 24.97
CA GLU A 554 32.69 -32.23 24.08
C GLU A 554 31.69 -33.31 23.65
N GLN A 555 30.79 -33.73 24.55
CA GLN A 555 29.71 -34.65 24.20
C GLN A 555 28.72 -33.99 23.24
N GLN A 556 28.32 -32.75 23.52
CA GLN A 556 27.45 -31.95 22.65
C GLN A 556 28.08 -31.73 21.26
N GLY A 557 29.40 -31.49 21.21
CA GLY A 557 30.16 -31.37 19.96
C GLY A 557 30.15 -32.67 19.14
N ARG A 558 30.31 -33.83 19.80
CA ARG A 558 30.25 -35.14 19.14
C ARG A 558 28.85 -35.45 18.58
N GLU A 559 27.80 -35.12 19.32
CA GLU A 559 26.42 -35.28 18.86
C GLU A 559 26.09 -34.34 17.70
N ARG A 560 26.60 -33.10 17.73
CA ARG A 560 26.44 -32.13 16.64
C ARG A 560 27.14 -32.59 15.35
N ILE A 561 28.34 -33.16 15.46
CA ILE A 561 29.06 -33.71 14.30
C ILE A 561 28.29 -34.88 13.69
N ARG A 562 27.76 -35.81 14.51
CA ARG A 562 26.94 -36.92 14.00
C ARG A 562 25.66 -36.43 13.31
N ALA A 563 24.98 -35.43 13.87
CA ALA A 563 23.79 -34.84 13.24
C ALA A 563 24.11 -34.18 11.89
N LEU A 564 25.24 -33.49 11.79
CA LEU A 564 25.71 -32.87 10.54
C LEU A 564 26.11 -33.92 9.47
N GLU A 565 26.65 -35.07 9.88
CA GLU A 565 26.95 -36.17 8.97
C GLU A 565 25.68 -36.84 8.42
N GLU A 566 24.66 -37.02 9.26
CA GLU A 566 23.33 -37.52 8.85
C GLU A 566 22.63 -36.53 7.90
N GLU A 567 22.71 -35.22 8.18
CA GLU A 567 22.19 -34.17 7.31
C GLU A 567 22.93 -34.14 5.96
N ARG A 568 24.26 -34.31 5.96
CA ARG A 568 25.06 -34.40 4.72
C ARG A 568 24.66 -35.60 3.87
N LEU A 569 24.45 -36.77 4.48
CA LEU A 569 23.97 -37.98 3.81
C LEU A 569 22.56 -37.78 3.24
N GLY A 570 21.68 -37.08 3.98
CA GLY A 570 20.36 -36.65 3.49
C GLY A 570 20.46 -35.77 2.25
N HIS A 571 21.33 -34.74 2.29
CA HIS A 571 21.56 -33.85 1.15
C HIS A 571 22.12 -34.56 -0.08
N GLU A 572 22.98 -35.56 0.09
CA GLU A 572 23.52 -36.37 -1.00
C GLU A 572 22.44 -37.24 -1.66
N HIS A 573 21.52 -37.77 -0.85
CA HIS A 573 20.32 -38.48 -1.33
C HIS A 573 19.38 -37.54 -2.11
N TYR A 574 19.12 -36.34 -1.57
CA TYR A 574 18.34 -35.31 -2.26
C TYR A 574 18.98 -34.85 -3.57
N ARG A 575 20.31 -34.70 -3.61
CA ARG A 575 21.03 -34.29 -4.81
C ARG A 575 20.93 -35.35 -5.91
N THR A 576 20.97 -36.63 -5.53
CA THR A 576 20.80 -37.75 -6.45
C THR A 576 19.36 -37.83 -6.98
N ALA A 577 18.36 -37.66 -6.12
CA ALA A 577 16.94 -37.61 -6.51
C ALA A 577 16.63 -36.38 -7.39
N ALA A 578 17.22 -35.23 -7.09
CA ALA A 578 17.11 -34.02 -7.89
C ALA A 578 17.72 -34.20 -9.29
N ALA A 579 18.89 -34.83 -9.39
CA ALA A 579 19.52 -35.14 -10.68
C ALA A 579 18.65 -36.07 -11.54
N GLN A 580 18.03 -37.09 -10.94
CA GLN A 580 17.07 -37.96 -11.62
C GLN A 580 15.82 -37.20 -12.08
N ARG A 581 15.31 -36.29 -11.24
CA ARG A 581 14.15 -35.46 -11.60
C ARG A 581 14.46 -34.49 -12.73
N ILE A 582 15.65 -33.88 -12.73
CA ILE A 582 16.12 -33.01 -13.82
C ILE A 582 16.19 -33.80 -15.13
N SER A 583 16.79 -34.99 -15.14
CA SER A 583 16.84 -35.84 -16.34
C SER A 583 15.45 -36.25 -16.86
N SER A 584 14.51 -36.52 -15.96
CA SER A 584 13.10 -36.78 -16.32
C SER A 584 12.43 -35.55 -16.93
N LEU A 585 12.67 -34.35 -16.37
CA LEU A 585 12.11 -33.10 -16.86
C LEU A 585 12.71 -32.68 -18.21
N GLU A 586 14.00 -32.95 -18.43
CA GLU A 586 14.66 -32.73 -19.73
C GLU A 586 14.05 -33.62 -20.81
N SER A 587 13.75 -34.88 -20.50
CA SER A 587 13.07 -35.81 -21.40
C SER A 587 11.62 -35.36 -21.71
N GLU A 588 10.91 -34.85 -20.70
CA GLU A 588 9.56 -34.31 -20.86
C GLU A 588 9.56 -33.01 -21.68
N ASN A 589 10.52 -32.11 -21.45
CA ASN A 589 10.72 -30.90 -22.25
C ASN A 589 11.05 -31.23 -23.71
N ALA A 590 11.85 -32.26 -23.97
CA ALA A 590 12.11 -32.70 -25.34
C ALA A 590 10.83 -33.20 -26.04
N ARG A 591 9.96 -33.93 -25.31
CA ARG A 591 8.65 -34.36 -25.82
C ARG A 591 7.73 -33.17 -26.10
N LEU A 592 7.62 -32.23 -25.16
CA LEU A 592 6.82 -31.02 -25.32
C LEU A 592 7.35 -30.14 -26.46
N GLY A 593 8.67 -30.08 -26.67
CA GLY A 593 9.27 -29.39 -27.81
C GLY A 593 8.82 -29.98 -29.16
N GLN A 594 8.71 -31.30 -29.27
CA GLN A 594 8.16 -31.96 -30.46
C GLN A 594 6.66 -31.64 -30.65
N GLU A 595 5.90 -31.62 -29.56
CA GLU A 595 4.46 -31.31 -29.59
C GLU A 595 4.20 -29.85 -30.00
N VAL A 596 4.98 -28.90 -29.46
CA VAL A 596 4.94 -27.48 -29.87
C VAL A 596 5.35 -27.31 -31.33
N SER A 597 6.33 -28.08 -31.82
CA SER A 597 6.68 -28.07 -33.25
C SER A 597 5.53 -28.58 -34.13
N GLY A 598 4.81 -29.62 -33.68
CA GLY A 598 3.62 -30.13 -34.35
C GLY A 598 2.49 -29.10 -34.37
N LEU A 599 2.24 -28.42 -33.25
CA LEU A 599 1.23 -27.36 -33.14
C LEU A 599 1.57 -26.13 -33.98
N ARG A 600 2.85 -25.78 -34.11
CA ARG A 600 3.29 -24.71 -35.02
C ARG A 600 2.98 -25.05 -36.48
N THR A 601 3.28 -26.28 -36.89
CA THR A 601 2.96 -26.75 -38.25
C THR A 601 1.46 -26.71 -38.51
N ALA A 602 0.64 -27.16 -37.55
CA ALA A 602 -0.82 -27.06 -37.64
C ALA A 602 -1.32 -25.61 -37.65
N GLY A 603 -0.64 -24.70 -36.94
CA GLY A 603 -0.91 -23.26 -36.97
C GLY A 603 -0.60 -22.62 -38.32
N ASP A 604 0.50 -23.02 -38.95
CA ASP A 604 0.88 -22.58 -40.30
C ASP A 604 -0.14 -23.06 -41.34
N ASP A 605 -0.61 -24.31 -41.24
CA ASP A 605 -1.67 -24.87 -42.07
C ASP A 605 -3.01 -24.13 -41.88
N LEU A 606 -3.36 -23.79 -40.62
CA LEU A 606 -4.55 -23.00 -40.32
C LEU A 606 -4.46 -21.59 -40.88
N SER A 607 -3.28 -20.97 -40.82
CA SER A 607 -3.03 -19.64 -41.38
C SER A 607 -3.14 -19.66 -42.91
N ALA A 608 -2.64 -20.72 -43.57
CA ALA A 608 -2.82 -20.93 -44.99
C ALA A 608 -4.31 -21.07 -45.37
N LEU A 609 -5.08 -21.84 -44.60
CA LEU A 609 -6.54 -21.99 -44.74
C LEU A 609 -7.31 -20.67 -44.52
N GLN A 610 -6.88 -19.86 -43.56
CA GLN A 610 -7.44 -18.52 -43.33
C GLN A 610 -7.14 -17.58 -44.51
N GLY A 611 -5.93 -17.64 -45.07
CA GLY A 611 -5.56 -16.91 -46.28
C GLY A 611 -6.40 -17.32 -47.50
N GLU A 612 -6.64 -18.61 -47.68
CA GLU A 612 -7.52 -19.17 -48.72
C GLU A 612 -8.97 -18.68 -48.54
N THR A 613 -9.46 -18.69 -47.31
CA THR A 613 -10.82 -18.24 -46.96
C THR A 613 -10.98 -16.74 -47.17
N ALA A 614 -9.98 -15.94 -46.81
CA ALA A 614 -9.97 -14.50 -47.04
C ALA A 614 -9.95 -14.16 -48.54
N ARG A 615 -9.22 -14.91 -49.37
CA ARG A 615 -9.27 -14.76 -50.84
C ARG A 615 -10.67 -15.06 -51.39
N ARG A 616 -11.30 -16.15 -50.95
CA ARG A 616 -12.68 -16.50 -51.34
C ARG A 616 -13.70 -15.46 -50.90
N LEU A 617 -13.54 -14.90 -49.70
CA LEU A 617 -14.39 -13.83 -49.20
C LEU A 617 -14.22 -12.56 -50.04
N HIS A 618 -12.98 -12.20 -50.36
CA HIS A 618 -12.69 -11.05 -51.23
C HIS A 618 -13.26 -11.21 -52.64
N GLU A 619 -13.18 -12.41 -53.23
CA GLU A 619 -13.80 -12.70 -54.53
C GLU A 619 -15.34 -12.61 -54.46
N SER A 620 -15.95 -13.17 -53.41
CA SER A 620 -17.39 -13.04 -53.13
C SER A 620 -17.80 -11.58 -52.94
N GLU A 621 -17.01 -10.78 -52.24
CA GLU A 621 -17.28 -9.34 -52.07
C GLU A 621 -17.15 -8.56 -53.37
N LYS A 622 -16.21 -8.94 -54.23
CA LYS A 622 -16.02 -8.35 -55.57
C LYS A 622 -17.22 -8.68 -56.47
N GLU A 623 -17.77 -9.88 -56.35
CA GLU A 623 -18.97 -10.32 -57.05
C GLU A 623 -20.23 -9.64 -56.49
N ALA A 624 -20.38 -9.54 -55.17
CA ALA A 624 -21.43 -8.76 -54.51
C ALA A 624 -21.34 -7.25 -54.83
N SER A 625 -20.14 -6.72 -55.05
CA SER A 625 -19.92 -5.35 -55.52
C SER A 625 -20.43 -5.16 -56.95
N ARG A 626 -20.18 -6.12 -57.86
CA ARG A 626 -20.76 -6.10 -59.22
C ARG A 626 -22.28 -6.13 -59.19
N TYR A 627 -22.89 -6.93 -58.31
CA TYR A 627 -24.34 -6.95 -58.12
C TYR A 627 -24.87 -5.63 -57.53
N ARG A 628 -24.15 -5.01 -56.58
CA ARG A 628 -24.51 -3.69 -56.03
C ARG A 628 -24.42 -2.57 -57.07
N THR A 629 -23.39 -2.58 -57.92
CA THR A 629 -23.28 -1.61 -59.03
C THR A 629 -24.42 -1.79 -60.03
N ALA A 630 -24.79 -3.04 -60.37
CA ALA A 630 -25.95 -3.31 -61.21
C ALA A 630 -27.27 -2.86 -60.56
N PHE A 631 -27.40 -3.01 -59.24
CA PHE A 631 -28.58 -2.59 -58.47
C PHE A 631 -28.72 -1.06 -58.40
N VAL A 632 -27.63 -0.32 -58.13
CA VAL A 632 -27.61 1.15 -58.12
C VAL A 632 -27.92 1.73 -59.52
N THR A 633 -27.51 1.04 -60.58
CA THR A 633 -27.86 1.44 -61.96
C THR A 633 -29.36 1.23 -62.23
N MET A 634 -29.97 0.17 -61.68
CA MET A 634 -31.42 -0.06 -61.76
C MET A 634 -32.21 0.95 -60.90
N GLU A 635 -31.72 1.30 -59.72
CA GLU A 635 -32.34 2.26 -58.80
C GLU A 635 -32.30 3.71 -59.34
N SER A 636 -31.25 4.07 -60.07
CA SER A 636 -31.15 5.32 -60.83
C SER A 636 -32.20 5.42 -61.94
N VAL A 637 -32.48 4.32 -62.65
CA VAL A 637 -33.53 4.26 -63.68
C VAL A 637 -34.93 4.34 -63.06
N PHE A 638 -35.14 3.69 -61.91
CA PHE A 638 -36.41 3.75 -61.18
C PHE A 638 -36.69 5.13 -60.60
N THR A 639 -35.69 5.81 -60.03
CA THR A 639 -35.84 7.16 -59.48
C THR A 639 -36.15 8.19 -60.58
N SER A 640 -35.48 8.10 -61.74
CA SER A 640 -35.76 8.96 -62.91
C SER A 640 -37.18 8.74 -63.48
N MET A 641 -37.70 7.51 -63.39
CA MET A 641 -39.07 7.19 -63.80
C MET A 641 -40.12 7.66 -62.78
N TYR A 642 -39.77 7.65 -61.47
CA TYR A 642 -40.64 8.12 -60.39
C TYR A 642 -40.80 9.66 -60.38
N ASP A 643 -39.73 10.40 -60.65
CA ASP A 643 -39.76 11.87 -60.73
C ASP A 643 -40.57 12.37 -61.94
N MET A 644 -40.51 11.66 -63.08
CA MET A 644 -41.36 11.93 -64.25
C MET A 644 -42.86 11.73 -63.99
N VAL A 645 -43.23 10.75 -63.15
CA VAL A 645 -44.62 10.48 -62.78
C VAL A 645 -45.11 11.51 -61.74
N ARG A 646 -44.25 11.90 -60.80
CA ARG A 646 -44.58 12.87 -59.74
C ARG A 646 -44.81 14.29 -60.26
N GLU A 647 -44.04 14.74 -61.25
CA GLU A 647 -44.27 16.05 -61.90
C GLU A 647 -45.58 16.09 -62.69
N ARG A 648 -45.99 14.96 -63.30
CA ARG A 648 -47.28 14.85 -64.01
C ARG A 648 -48.48 14.84 -63.06
N GLU A 649 -48.40 14.21 -61.90
CA GLU A 649 -49.49 14.18 -60.91
C GLU A 649 -49.71 15.53 -60.20
N MET A 650 -48.64 16.29 -59.96
CA MET A 650 -48.71 17.62 -59.36
C MET A 650 -49.40 18.64 -60.29
N ASP A 651 -49.09 18.62 -61.60
CA ASP A 651 -49.71 19.50 -62.59
C ASP A 651 -51.22 19.21 -62.81
N ILE A 652 -51.62 17.94 -62.77
CA ILE A 652 -53.04 17.55 -62.88
C ILE A 652 -53.86 18.05 -61.68
N THR A 653 -53.30 17.94 -60.47
CA THR A 653 -53.98 18.34 -59.22
C THR A 653 -54.11 19.87 -59.11
N ALA A 654 -53.07 20.60 -59.49
CA ALA A 654 -53.10 22.06 -59.56
C ALA A 654 -54.14 22.56 -60.57
N LYS A 655 -54.15 22.01 -61.80
CA LYS A 655 -55.15 22.34 -62.82
C LYS A 655 -56.57 22.04 -62.37
N PHE A 656 -56.78 20.96 -61.63
CA PHE A 656 -58.08 20.64 -61.03
C PHE A 656 -58.54 21.73 -60.06
N HIS A 657 -57.70 22.12 -59.10
CA HIS A 657 -58.05 23.14 -58.11
C HIS A 657 -58.30 24.50 -58.74
N LEU A 658 -57.48 24.93 -59.72
CA LEU A 658 -57.72 26.18 -60.43
C LEU A 658 -59.05 26.18 -61.20
N SER A 659 -59.38 25.05 -61.85
CA SER A 659 -60.65 24.88 -62.58
C SER A 659 -61.86 24.93 -61.63
N GLN A 660 -61.80 24.23 -60.49
CA GLN A 660 -62.86 24.26 -59.49
C GLN A 660 -63.01 25.64 -58.84
N ALA A 661 -61.91 26.33 -58.57
CA ALA A 661 -61.94 27.69 -58.03
C ALA A 661 -62.72 28.65 -58.95
N ARG A 662 -62.37 28.65 -60.24
CA ARG A 662 -63.05 29.46 -61.26
C ARG A 662 -64.53 29.09 -61.43
N ARG A 663 -64.84 27.79 -61.40
CA ARG A 663 -66.22 27.31 -61.51
C ARG A 663 -67.08 27.75 -60.32
N ASN A 664 -66.56 27.66 -59.10
CA ASN A 664 -67.28 28.08 -57.90
C ASN A 664 -67.45 29.61 -57.84
N ALA A 665 -66.44 30.37 -58.26
CA ALA A 665 -66.54 31.82 -58.36
C ALA A 665 -67.68 32.24 -59.31
N ARG A 666 -67.81 31.63 -60.49
CA ARG A 666 -68.92 31.91 -61.42
C ARG A 666 -70.31 31.59 -60.86
N LYS A 667 -70.39 30.68 -59.88
CA LYS A 667 -71.64 30.30 -59.22
C LYS A 667 -71.94 31.15 -57.97
N GLY A 668 -71.11 32.14 -57.66
CA GLY A 668 -71.22 32.95 -56.44
C GLY A 668 -70.87 32.19 -55.16
N MET A 669 -70.22 31.03 -55.26
CA MET A 669 -69.82 30.22 -54.10
C MET A 669 -68.42 30.64 -53.62
N TRP A 670 -68.33 31.85 -53.07
CA TRP A 670 -67.08 32.56 -52.83
C TRP A 670 -66.14 31.85 -51.85
N GLU A 671 -66.65 31.30 -50.74
CA GLU A 671 -65.83 30.55 -49.77
C GLU A 671 -65.19 29.30 -50.38
N LYS A 672 -65.94 28.57 -51.22
CA LYS A 672 -65.43 27.37 -51.92
C LYS A 672 -64.42 27.75 -53.00
N ALA A 673 -64.65 28.87 -53.69
CA ALA A 673 -63.68 29.40 -54.64
C ALA A 673 -62.37 29.78 -53.95
N ALA A 674 -62.46 30.48 -52.81
CA ALA A 674 -61.33 30.86 -51.98
C ALA A 674 -60.53 29.63 -51.49
N TYR A 675 -61.22 28.58 -51.03
CA TYR A 675 -60.57 27.33 -50.63
C TYR A 675 -59.72 26.72 -51.76
N HIS A 676 -60.27 26.63 -52.97
CA HIS A 676 -59.58 26.01 -54.10
C HIS A 676 -58.47 26.89 -54.66
N TYR A 677 -58.63 28.21 -54.68
CA TYR A 677 -57.54 29.12 -55.03
C TYR A 677 -56.38 28.99 -54.05
N ARG A 678 -56.65 28.92 -52.74
CA ARG A 678 -55.60 28.70 -51.72
C ARG A 678 -54.83 27.39 -51.94
N LYS A 679 -55.54 26.30 -52.30
CA LYS A 679 -54.90 25.01 -52.60
C LYS A 679 -54.00 25.09 -53.84
N PHE A 680 -54.45 25.76 -54.89
CA PHE A 680 -53.64 26.00 -56.10
C PHE A 680 -52.41 26.86 -55.80
N LEU A 681 -52.58 27.96 -55.08
CA LEU A 681 -51.52 28.92 -54.77
C LEU A 681 -50.44 28.39 -53.81
N ARG A 682 -50.71 27.30 -53.10
CA ARG A 682 -49.67 26.61 -52.32
C ARG A 682 -48.59 26.04 -53.23
N ASP A 683 -49.01 25.54 -54.39
CA ASP A 683 -48.12 24.85 -55.33
C ASP A 683 -47.65 25.83 -56.44
N HIS A 684 -48.35 26.96 -56.63
CA HIS A 684 -48.01 28.05 -57.56
C HIS A 684 -48.05 29.43 -56.87
N PRO A 685 -47.17 29.70 -55.90
CA PRO A 685 -47.17 30.96 -55.15
C PRO A 685 -46.84 32.19 -56.01
N GLU A 686 -46.31 32.02 -57.21
CA GLU A 686 -45.94 33.08 -58.15
C GLU A 686 -47.05 33.47 -59.14
N ASP A 687 -48.20 32.78 -59.16
CA ASP A 687 -49.30 33.10 -60.07
C ASP A 687 -50.10 34.31 -59.59
N LEU A 688 -49.64 35.48 -60.04
CA LEU A 688 -50.27 36.79 -59.83
C LEU A 688 -51.79 36.76 -60.04
N ARG A 689 -52.26 36.17 -61.14
CA ARG A 689 -53.69 36.20 -61.51
C ARG A 689 -54.49 35.38 -60.53
N ALA A 690 -53.97 34.24 -60.08
CA ALA A 690 -54.64 33.42 -59.08
C ALA A 690 -54.71 34.13 -57.71
N TRP A 691 -53.67 34.87 -57.30
CA TRP A 691 -53.70 35.69 -56.07
C TRP A 691 -54.76 36.79 -56.11
N VAL A 692 -54.89 37.50 -57.24
CA VAL A 692 -55.94 38.52 -57.41
C VAL A 692 -57.33 37.90 -57.31
N GLN A 693 -57.56 36.77 -58.00
CA GLN A 693 -58.85 36.08 -57.97
C GLN A 693 -59.16 35.46 -56.59
N TYR A 694 -58.12 35.04 -55.86
CA TYR A 694 -58.26 34.62 -54.48
C TYR A 694 -58.69 35.77 -53.57
N GLY A 695 -58.06 36.94 -53.73
CA GLY A 695 -58.45 38.17 -53.04
C GLY A 695 -59.90 38.57 -53.34
N HIS A 696 -60.35 38.45 -54.59
CA HIS A 696 -61.75 38.70 -54.96
C HIS A 696 -62.69 37.70 -54.26
N ALA A 697 -62.38 36.41 -54.31
CA ALA A 697 -63.21 35.40 -53.66
C ALA A 697 -63.32 35.63 -52.14
N LEU A 698 -62.23 36.02 -51.47
CA LEU A 698 -62.22 36.33 -50.04
C LEU A 698 -63.01 37.60 -49.70
N LYS A 699 -62.91 38.63 -50.56
CA LYS A 699 -63.67 39.88 -50.41
C LYS A 699 -65.16 39.60 -50.52
N GLU A 700 -65.59 38.88 -51.56
CA GLU A 700 -67.00 38.56 -51.80
C GLU A 700 -67.57 37.56 -50.78
N SER A 701 -66.71 36.79 -50.09
CA SER A 701 -67.12 35.98 -48.94
C SER A 701 -67.11 36.74 -47.60
N GLY A 702 -66.73 38.03 -47.59
CA GLY A 702 -66.73 38.87 -46.39
C GLY A 702 -65.45 38.87 -45.54
N ASP A 703 -64.39 38.13 -45.93
CA ASP A 703 -63.10 38.12 -45.24
C ASP A 703 -62.17 39.21 -45.81
N MET A 704 -62.51 40.47 -45.48
CA MET A 704 -61.77 41.66 -45.92
C MET A 704 -60.29 41.66 -45.48
N PRO A 705 -59.92 41.23 -44.26
CA PRO A 705 -58.52 41.15 -43.85
C PRO A 705 -57.71 40.15 -44.68
N ALA A 706 -58.25 38.96 -44.97
CA ALA A 706 -57.55 37.98 -45.80
C ALA A 706 -57.46 38.42 -47.27
N ALA A 707 -58.51 39.05 -47.80
CA ALA A 707 -58.49 39.62 -49.14
C ALA A 707 -57.38 40.67 -49.30
N THR A 708 -57.24 41.55 -48.31
CA THR A 708 -56.17 42.57 -48.29
C THR A 708 -54.79 41.93 -48.36
N ARG A 709 -54.53 40.89 -47.54
CA ARG A 709 -53.26 40.16 -47.60
C ARG A 709 -53.01 39.50 -48.96
N ALA A 710 -54.03 38.89 -49.56
CA ALA A 710 -53.92 38.28 -50.87
C ALA A 710 -53.58 39.32 -51.97
N TYR A 711 -54.16 40.52 -51.91
CA TYR A 711 -53.80 41.61 -52.83
C TYR A 711 -52.40 42.15 -52.59
N CYS A 712 -51.94 42.28 -51.32
CA CYS A 712 -50.56 42.69 -51.04
C CYS A 712 -49.53 41.70 -51.61
N VAL A 713 -49.83 40.39 -51.56
CA VAL A 713 -48.97 39.38 -52.18
C VAL A 713 -48.99 39.51 -53.70
N ALA A 714 -50.15 39.77 -54.31
CA ALA A 714 -50.24 40.02 -55.75
C ALA A 714 -49.42 41.27 -56.16
N ASP A 715 -49.59 42.39 -55.46
CA ASP A 715 -48.85 43.63 -55.71
C ASP A 715 -47.33 43.44 -55.56
N ALA A 716 -46.89 42.70 -54.54
CA ALA A 716 -45.47 42.35 -54.39
C ALA A 716 -44.93 41.52 -55.57
N ILE A 717 -45.73 40.60 -56.11
CA ILE A 717 -45.34 39.80 -57.30
C ILE A 717 -45.31 40.68 -58.56
N GLU A 718 -46.23 41.64 -58.70
CA GLU A 718 -46.28 42.59 -59.82
C GLU A 718 -45.07 43.53 -59.82
N GLN A 719 -44.73 44.11 -58.66
CA GLN A 719 -43.57 44.99 -58.49
C GLN A 719 -42.24 44.27 -58.80
N VAL A 720 -42.13 42.98 -58.46
CA VAL A 720 -40.95 42.17 -58.82
C VAL A 720 -40.84 41.94 -60.32
N LYS A 721 -41.96 41.87 -61.05
CA LYS A 721 -41.96 41.69 -62.52
C LYS A 721 -41.68 42.96 -63.29
N ASP A 722 -42.12 44.12 -62.79
CA ASP A 722 -41.89 45.41 -63.46
C ASP A 722 -40.48 46.00 -63.16
N GLY A 723 -39.80 45.49 -62.13
CA GLY A 723 -38.44 45.88 -61.75
C GLY A 723 -37.30 45.03 -62.36
N SER A 724 -37.63 44.07 -63.23
CA SER A 724 -36.72 43.16 -63.96
C SER A 724 -36.92 43.30 -65.46
#